data_AF-C1N2Q8-F1
#
_entry.id   AF-C1N2Q8-F1
#
_cell.length_a   1.000
_cell.length_b   1.000
_cell.length_c   1.000
_cell.angle_alpha   90.00
_cell.angle_beta   90.00
_cell.angle_gamma   90.00
#
_symmetry.space_group_name_H-M   'P 1'
#
loop_
_entity.id
_entity.type
_entity.pdbx_description
1 polymer ?
#
loop_
_entity_poly.entity_id
_entity_poly.type
_entity_poly.pdbx_seq_one_letter_code
_entity_poly.pdbx_strand_id
1 'polypeptide(L)'
;MGDDDGGDHMKDAGLGLPPGVKTRVFPSLELENGAVLRDVVCAYSTYGELSATRDNVVVVGHSLTSNSCVHEWWGEMLGDGAHFAMNTREDFVVCVNYLGSPYGTASPITMNPATPGRPYGADFPTPCTIRDNVRLQKMLLDAMGVAGVKLAIGGSMGCMLALEWGASYPSFVSELCLIAGCGRHSDWATGIGECERFAIMADGRWNGGEYDARDPPLGGLAAARMTAMLTYRSPAGADEKFGRRDASGTDAKGTRDATKNQATKPPAHPELGVASHSNENATTAKSLPFTAVESYLQYQGRKFTRRFDANCYVQLTYTLDSHDVSRGREGSYEDVMRGITQQSMVVGITSDVLYPFHLQREMVRTLPNSRMFAIDSVHGHDGFLLEIDGLNKAVRAFRDEGATTTTTTTGENLRGNAFADDANPDYDRDPLPPAPSYGAVNDGFVAALRSVCVEFDRDGFNRVLTSAAEKKPYAGDMGHHPRATPDVVVLPSSTAETAKIVRLCYERRVPVVTRGAGTGLEGGCVPYDGGLVLDTSLLKARSVTVSHCLLKTTRMVPGEQLAVVGAGVLKNELDAFLKPHGLLFGPDPSSNPSIGGMASTGGSGMSTLKYGTSKENVRSMTVVTPSGRVIQTRRAVRKSSTGYELNALYLGAEGTLGVITELTVRLFPRPTVRCGAVATFPDVASAAKTVVDAVGANLQTLLRCELMNDEGIECTNVVFKTTLARAPTLFLEFVGNDREAAEKDWRAMAEMAKKNHATKLDFAADGEALDELWDARRGCYLGAMRYRGIKEGNPKKKEHVYVGDVCVPTSKLAACVSETEADFKAAGFPCVMCAHISDGNFHCLIPYAPEEEAKLMKLNDKVIARAIAYGGAASGEHGVGIGKMKHVLWEHGPFHVDAQRRIKRALDPRMIMNPGKIFAAEPTEEERAARRRHMVGGGTGSKL
;
A
#
# COMPACT_ATOMS: atom_id res chain seq x y z
N MET A 1 -31.86 -18.35 -20.10
CA MET A 1 -30.67 -17.52 -19.82
C MET A 1 -29.51 -18.30 -20.38
N GLY A 2 -28.92 -17.82 -21.49
CA GLY A 2 -27.94 -18.55 -22.28
C GLY A 2 -26.65 -18.82 -21.49
N ASP A 3 -26.02 -19.95 -21.77
CA ASP A 3 -24.73 -20.33 -21.21
C ASP A 3 -23.69 -19.26 -21.58
N ASP A 4 -23.29 -18.45 -20.61
CA ASP A 4 -22.12 -17.56 -20.66
C ASP A 4 -20.85 -18.44 -20.71
N ASP A 5 -20.40 -18.73 -21.93
CA ASP A 5 -19.27 -19.62 -22.25
C ASP A 5 -17.90 -19.10 -21.81
N GLY A 6 -17.86 -17.91 -21.22
CA GLY A 6 -16.72 -17.39 -20.52
C GLY A 6 -15.60 -16.84 -21.39
N GLY A 7 -15.90 -16.31 -22.59
CA GLY A 7 -14.99 -15.44 -23.34
C GLY A 7 -14.33 -16.09 -24.56
N ASP A 8 -14.89 -17.18 -25.10
CA ASP A 8 -14.39 -17.79 -26.33
C ASP A 8 -15.42 -17.68 -27.46
N HIS A 9 -15.41 -16.50 -28.09
CA HIS A 9 -16.29 -16.05 -29.17
C HIS A 9 -16.04 -16.76 -30.52
N MET A 10 -15.03 -17.63 -30.60
CA MET A 10 -14.54 -18.25 -31.83
C MET A 10 -14.91 -19.74 -31.92
N LYS A 11 -16.20 -20.08 -31.71
CA LYS A 11 -16.66 -21.46 -31.54
C LYS A 11 -16.46 -22.39 -32.74
N ASP A 12 -16.49 -21.82 -33.95
CA ASP A 12 -16.48 -22.58 -35.22
C ASP A 12 -15.21 -22.36 -36.05
N ALA A 13 -14.20 -21.67 -35.51
CA ALA A 13 -12.95 -21.42 -36.22
C ALA A 13 -12.07 -22.68 -36.26
N GLY A 14 -11.69 -23.13 -37.45
CA GLY A 14 -10.66 -24.15 -37.66
C GLY A 14 -9.28 -23.54 -37.93
N LEU A 15 -8.24 -24.38 -37.97
CA LEU A 15 -6.92 -23.97 -38.48
C LEU A 15 -7.01 -23.64 -39.98
N GLY A 16 -6.25 -22.63 -40.41
CA GLY A 16 -6.22 -22.18 -41.80
C GLY A 16 -7.17 -21.01 -42.08
N LEU A 17 -7.42 -20.76 -43.36
CA LEU A 17 -8.14 -19.57 -43.81
C LEU A 17 -9.64 -19.64 -43.40
N PRO A 18 -10.15 -18.72 -42.58
CA PRO A 18 -11.57 -18.72 -42.21
C PRO A 18 -12.48 -18.46 -43.42
N PRO A 19 -13.75 -18.95 -43.40
CA PRO A 19 -14.69 -18.70 -44.48
C PRO A 19 -14.89 -17.20 -44.75
N GLY A 20 -14.89 -16.82 -46.03
CA GLY A 20 -15.11 -15.42 -46.45
C GLY A 20 -13.89 -14.50 -46.33
N VAL A 21 -12.77 -14.98 -45.78
CA VAL A 21 -11.51 -14.23 -45.72
C VAL A 21 -10.84 -14.22 -47.10
N LYS A 22 -10.34 -13.05 -47.51
CA LYS A 22 -9.62 -12.84 -48.76
C LYS A 22 -8.12 -13.00 -48.54
N THR A 23 -7.39 -13.37 -49.58
CA THR A 23 -5.93 -13.43 -49.54
C THR A 23 -5.31 -12.57 -50.63
N ARG A 24 -4.15 -12.01 -50.32
CA ARG A 24 -3.26 -11.37 -51.29
C ARG A 24 -1.83 -11.85 -51.04
N VAL A 25 -1.11 -12.17 -52.11
CA VAL A 25 0.30 -12.60 -52.00
C VAL A 25 1.20 -11.43 -52.38
N PHE A 26 2.17 -11.12 -51.53
CA PHE A 26 3.23 -10.15 -51.82
C PHE A 26 4.54 -10.88 -52.13
N PRO A 27 5.34 -10.41 -53.10
CA PRO A 27 6.58 -11.10 -53.47
C PRO A 27 7.55 -11.29 -52.32
N SER A 28 7.67 -10.29 -51.44
CA SER A 28 8.54 -10.34 -50.26
C SER A 28 8.17 -9.32 -49.20
N LEU A 29 8.58 -9.59 -47.95
CA LEU A 29 8.56 -8.67 -46.82
C LEU A 29 9.86 -8.84 -46.01
N GLU A 30 10.58 -7.75 -45.81
CA GLU A 30 11.73 -7.71 -44.90
C GLU A 30 11.25 -7.38 -43.48
N LEU A 31 11.67 -8.20 -42.52
CA LEU A 31 11.28 -8.11 -41.12
C LEU A 31 12.31 -7.31 -40.30
N GLU A 32 11.91 -6.81 -39.13
CA GLU A 32 12.82 -6.09 -38.21
C GLU A 32 14.04 -6.92 -37.76
N ASN A 33 13.91 -8.25 -37.74
CA ASN A 33 15.00 -9.15 -37.39
C ASN A 33 15.98 -9.42 -38.57
N GLY A 34 15.76 -8.79 -39.72
CA GLY A 34 16.59 -8.93 -40.93
C GLY A 34 16.23 -10.12 -41.82
N ALA A 35 15.29 -10.98 -41.43
CA ALA A 35 14.82 -12.05 -42.28
C ALA A 35 13.91 -11.52 -43.40
N VAL A 36 13.93 -12.18 -44.56
CA VAL A 36 13.07 -11.85 -45.70
C VAL A 36 12.11 -13.00 -45.95
N LEU A 37 10.82 -12.75 -45.70
CA LEU A 37 9.76 -13.67 -46.12
C LEU A 37 9.52 -13.48 -47.62
N ARG A 38 9.30 -14.59 -48.34
CA ARG A 38 8.93 -14.60 -49.77
C ARG A 38 7.54 -15.20 -49.96
N ASP A 39 6.87 -14.81 -51.03
CA ASP A 39 5.51 -15.25 -51.36
C ASP A 39 4.56 -15.08 -50.16
N VAL A 40 4.60 -13.88 -49.56
CA VAL A 40 3.96 -13.55 -48.29
C VAL A 40 2.46 -13.50 -48.48
N VAL A 41 1.77 -14.54 -48.04
CA VAL A 41 0.30 -14.57 -48.00
C VAL A 41 -0.18 -13.64 -46.89
N CYS A 42 -1.05 -12.71 -47.25
CA CYS A 42 -1.73 -11.77 -46.37
C CYS A 42 -3.23 -12.08 -46.41
N ALA A 43 -3.77 -12.62 -45.32
CA ALA A 43 -5.19 -12.92 -45.18
C ALA A 43 -5.93 -11.78 -44.47
N TYR A 44 -7.06 -11.35 -45.02
CA TYR A 44 -7.79 -10.18 -44.53
C TYR A 44 -9.29 -10.23 -44.84
N SER A 45 -10.07 -9.49 -44.06
CA SER A 45 -11.50 -9.30 -44.27
C SER A 45 -11.81 -7.82 -44.46
N THR A 46 -12.86 -7.52 -45.23
CA THR A 46 -13.29 -6.15 -45.52
C THR A 46 -14.79 -6.00 -45.36
N TYR A 47 -15.25 -4.86 -44.86
CA TYR A 47 -16.67 -4.52 -44.74
C TYR A 47 -16.92 -3.09 -45.24
N GLY A 48 -18.10 -2.85 -45.82
CA GLY A 48 -18.42 -1.56 -46.44
C GLY A 48 -17.69 -1.33 -47.77
N GLU A 49 -17.74 -0.08 -48.25
CA GLU A 49 -17.14 0.33 -49.53
C GLU A 49 -16.17 1.50 -49.35
N LEU A 50 -15.09 1.47 -50.13
CA LEU A 50 -14.09 2.54 -50.15
C LEU A 50 -14.66 3.78 -50.85
N SER A 51 -14.57 4.93 -50.18
CA SER A 51 -15.07 6.20 -50.70
C SER A 51 -14.34 6.65 -51.97
N ALA A 52 -14.91 7.62 -52.69
CA ALA A 52 -14.25 8.21 -53.86
C ALA A 52 -12.89 8.86 -53.50
N THR A 53 -12.77 9.44 -52.30
CA THR A 53 -11.53 10.00 -51.74
C THR A 53 -10.59 8.94 -51.15
N ARG A 54 -11.09 7.71 -50.95
CA ARG A 54 -10.33 6.53 -50.50
C ARG A 54 -9.69 6.70 -49.11
N ASP A 55 -10.29 7.52 -48.26
CA ASP A 55 -9.82 7.92 -46.92
C ASP A 55 -10.78 7.50 -45.79
N ASN A 56 -11.91 6.87 -46.11
CA ASN A 56 -12.90 6.40 -45.14
C ASN A 56 -12.54 5.06 -44.47
N VAL A 57 -11.24 4.72 -44.40
CA VAL A 57 -10.79 3.40 -43.97
C VAL A 57 -10.71 3.31 -42.45
N VAL A 58 -11.23 2.22 -41.88
CA VAL A 58 -11.05 1.85 -40.48
C VAL A 58 -10.21 0.57 -40.41
N VAL A 59 -9.01 0.65 -39.85
CA VAL A 59 -8.15 -0.51 -39.64
C VAL A 59 -8.45 -1.11 -38.28
N VAL A 60 -8.78 -2.39 -38.25
CA VAL A 60 -9.10 -3.13 -37.02
C VAL A 60 -7.99 -4.12 -36.71
N GLY A 61 -7.42 -4.03 -35.51
CA GLY A 61 -6.53 -5.03 -34.93
C GLY A 61 -7.31 -6.00 -34.06
N HIS A 62 -7.27 -7.29 -34.39
CA HIS A 62 -7.89 -8.35 -33.60
C HIS A 62 -7.05 -8.73 -32.36
N SER A 63 -7.66 -9.35 -31.36
CA SER A 63 -6.94 -9.88 -30.18
C SER A 63 -6.04 -11.07 -30.54
N LEU A 64 -5.07 -11.42 -29.68
CA LEU A 64 -4.05 -12.47 -29.90
C LEU A 64 -4.59 -13.76 -30.55
N THR A 65 -5.73 -14.26 -30.06
CA THR A 65 -6.30 -15.55 -30.46
C THR A 65 -7.53 -15.46 -31.36
N SER A 66 -7.81 -14.29 -31.93
CA SER A 66 -8.93 -14.02 -32.83
C SER A 66 -8.49 -14.07 -34.31
N ASN A 67 -9.41 -13.81 -35.24
CA ASN A 67 -9.16 -13.73 -36.67
C ASN A 67 -9.64 -12.38 -37.28
N SER A 68 -9.47 -12.24 -38.59
CA SER A 68 -9.87 -11.05 -39.35
C SER A 68 -11.39 -10.85 -39.50
N CYS A 69 -12.20 -11.84 -39.15
CA CYS A 69 -13.65 -11.78 -39.23
C CYS A 69 -14.25 -10.99 -38.05
N VAL A 70 -14.11 -9.65 -38.08
CA VAL A 70 -14.60 -8.72 -37.04
C VAL A 70 -16.03 -9.01 -36.56
N HIS A 71 -16.94 -9.41 -37.45
CA HIS A 71 -18.33 -9.72 -37.09
C HIS A 71 -18.49 -10.90 -36.12
N GLU A 72 -17.50 -11.81 -36.02
CA GLU A 72 -17.55 -12.98 -35.13
C GLU A 72 -17.33 -12.60 -33.65
N TRP A 73 -16.59 -11.52 -33.38
CA TRP A 73 -16.17 -11.15 -32.03
C TRP A 73 -16.49 -9.70 -31.63
N TRP A 74 -16.76 -8.82 -32.59
CA TRP A 74 -17.22 -7.44 -32.40
C TRP A 74 -18.42 -7.10 -33.31
N GLY A 75 -19.29 -8.08 -33.58
CA GLY A 75 -20.50 -7.89 -34.39
C GLY A 75 -21.44 -6.79 -33.88
N GLU A 76 -21.47 -6.52 -32.57
CA GLU A 76 -22.31 -5.46 -31.99
C GLU A 76 -21.72 -4.05 -32.19
N MET A 77 -20.47 -3.95 -32.63
CA MET A 77 -19.81 -2.69 -33.00
C MET A 77 -19.77 -2.45 -34.51
N LEU A 78 -20.16 -3.44 -35.31
CA LEU A 78 -20.03 -3.46 -36.76
C LEU A 78 -21.39 -3.66 -37.43
N GLY A 79 -21.83 -2.70 -38.23
CA GLY A 79 -23.04 -2.90 -39.03
C GLY A 79 -23.55 -1.65 -39.74
N ASP A 80 -24.74 -1.80 -40.34
CA ASP A 80 -25.41 -0.75 -41.08
C ASP A 80 -26.18 0.18 -40.13
N GLY A 81 -25.63 1.37 -39.88
CA GLY A 81 -26.35 2.42 -39.15
C GLY A 81 -25.49 3.25 -38.22
N ALA A 82 -25.96 4.47 -37.93
CA ALA A 82 -25.22 5.47 -37.16
C ALA A 82 -24.95 5.07 -35.69
N HIS A 83 -25.59 4.02 -35.17
CA HIS A 83 -25.36 3.53 -33.81
C HIS A 83 -24.14 2.60 -33.71
N PHE A 84 -23.63 2.08 -34.83
CA PHE A 84 -22.42 1.26 -34.83
C PHE A 84 -21.17 2.15 -34.81
N ALA A 85 -20.21 1.78 -33.95
CA ALA A 85 -18.89 2.39 -33.89
C ALA A 85 -18.11 2.19 -35.19
N MET A 86 -18.37 1.11 -35.93
CA MET A 86 -17.88 0.84 -37.28
C MET A 86 -19.08 0.71 -38.22
N ASN A 87 -19.47 1.83 -38.83
CA ASN A 87 -20.68 1.92 -39.65
C ASN A 87 -20.35 1.58 -41.10
N THR A 88 -20.79 0.42 -41.59
CA THR A 88 -20.43 -0.10 -42.92
C THR A 88 -21.00 0.72 -44.09
N ARG A 89 -21.89 1.69 -43.82
CA ARG A 89 -22.35 2.67 -44.83
C ARG A 89 -21.42 3.86 -45.01
N GLU A 90 -20.59 4.13 -44.01
CA GLU A 90 -19.67 5.28 -43.99
C GLU A 90 -18.21 4.82 -44.08
N ASP A 91 -17.90 3.68 -43.48
CA ASP A 91 -16.56 3.17 -43.29
C ASP A 91 -16.25 1.99 -44.21
N PHE A 92 -15.03 1.98 -44.73
CA PHE A 92 -14.41 0.78 -45.30
C PHE A 92 -13.53 0.12 -44.24
N VAL A 93 -14.07 -0.89 -43.56
CA VAL A 93 -13.40 -1.57 -42.44
C VAL A 93 -12.48 -2.66 -43.00
N VAL A 94 -11.22 -2.66 -42.58
CA VAL A 94 -10.21 -3.65 -42.98
C VAL A 94 -9.58 -4.28 -41.73
N CYS A 95 -9.59 -5.60 -41.65
CA CYS A 95 -8.92 -6.36 -40.60
C CYS A 95 -8.01 -7.41 -41.24
N VAL A 96 -6.76 -7.49 -40.79
CA VAL A 96 -5.74 -8.38 -41.38
C VAL A 96 -5.27 -9.36 -40.31
N ASN A 97 -5.23 -10.65 -40.65
CA ASN A 97 -4.65 -11.65 -39.76
C ASN A 97 -3.15 -11.42 -39.60
N TYR A 98 -2.65 -11.53 -38.38
CA TYR A 98 -1.24 -11.26 -38.08
C TYR A 98 -0.28 -12.28 -38.70
N LEU A 99 0.94 -11.83 -39.01
CA LEU A 99 2.09 -12.70 -39.25
C LEU A 99 2.24 -13.65 -38.05
N GLY A 100 2.36 -14.95 -38.31
CA GLY A 100 2.38 -15.97 -37.28
C GLY A 100 1.00 -16.50 -36.86
N SER A 101 -0.10 -15.89 -37.31
CA SER A 101 -1.45 -16.38 -37.02
C SER A 101 -1.76 -17.70 -37.74
N PRO A 102 -2.50 -18.63 -37.10
CA PRO A 102 -2.94 -19.84 -37.78
C PRO A 102 -4.07 -19.58 -38.80
N TYR A 103 -4.50 -18.33 -38.99
CA TYR A 103 -5.66 -17.95 -39.80
C TYR A 103 -5.31 -17.40 -41.19
N GLY A 104 -4.28 -17.96 -41.84
CA GLY A 104 -4.03 -17.81 -43.28
C GLY A 104 -3.04 -16.72 -43.72
N THR A 105 -2.66 -15.78 -42.85
CA THR A 105 -1.46 -14.95 -43.11
C THR A 105 -0.21 -15.79 -42.86
N ALA A 106 0.91 -15.47 -43.54
CA ALA A 106 2.17 -16.19 -43.42
C ALA A 106 2.54 -16.47 -41.94
N SER A 107 2.77 -17.74 -41.64
CA SER A 107 2.90 -18.27 -40.28
C SER A 107 3.67 -19.60 -40.27
N PRO A 108 3.99 -20.16 -39.09
CA PRO A 108 4.62 -21.48 -38.97
C PRO A 108 3.92 -22.60 -39.75
N ILE A 109 2.59 -22.54 -39.91
CA ILE A 109 1.83 -23.57 -40.65
C ILE A 109 1.72 -23.27 -42.16
N THR A 110 2.29 -22.17 -42.64
CA THR A 110 2.34 -21.83 -44.07
C THR A 110 3.42 -22.64 -44.77
N MET A 111 3.19 -23.08 -46.01
CA MET A 111 4.19 -23.79 -46.82
C MET A 111 5.42 -22.91 -47.05
N ASN A 112 6.60 -23.45 -46.77
CA ASN A 112 7.85 -22.71 -46.95
C ASN A 112 8.30 -22.80 -48.43
N PRO A 113 8.39 -21.68 -49.16
CA PRO A 113 8.81 -21.68 -50.56
C PRO A 113 10.25 -22.17 -50.76
N ALA A 114 11.10 -22.11 -49.72
CA ALA A 114 12.46 -22.64 -49.76
C ALA A 114 12.53 -24.17 -49.57
N THR A 115 11.49 -24.78 -49.00
CA THR A 115 11.42 -26.24 -48.76
C THR A 115 10.07 -26.80 -49.23
N PRO A 116 9.92 -27.09 -50.54
CA PRO A 116 8.66 -27.55 -51.13
C PRO A 116 8.07 -28.76 -50.38
N GLY A 117 6.80 -28.67 -50.02
CA GLY A 117 6.07 -29.75 -49.33
C GLY A 117 6.22 -29.75 -47.80
N ARG A 118 6.99 -28.83 -47.22
CA ARG A 118 7.13 -28.65 -45.75
C ARG A 118 6.66 -27.25 -45.35
N PRO A 119 5.82 -27.09 -44.32
CA PRO A 119 5.52 -25.78 -43.74
C PRO A 119 6.76 -25.20 -43.06
N TYR A 120 6.74 -23.91 -42.72
CA TYR A 120 7.87 -23.29 -42.03
C TYR A 120 8.20 -23.98 -40.70
N GLY A 121 7.20 -24.40 -39.91
CA GLY A 121 7.42 -25.02 -38.62
C GLY A 121 8.27 -24.13 -37.70
N ALA A 122 9.30 -24.70 -37.08
CA ALA A 122 10.24 -23.95 -36.25
C ALA A 122 11.14 -23.00 -37.06
N ASP A 123 11.26 -23.20 -38.37
CA ASP A 123 12.06 -22.35 -39.27
C ASP A 123 11.35 -21.01 -39.60
N PHE A 124 10.15 -20.76 -39.08
CA PHE A 124 9.46 -19.47 -39.29
C PHE A 124 10.20 -18.33 -38.56
N PRO A 125 10.53 -17.21 -39.22
CA PRO A 125 11.21 -16.09 -38.58
C PRO A 125 10.47 -15.56 -37.35
N THR A 126 11.06 -15.73 -36.17
CA THR A 126 10.44 -15.44 -34.88
C THR A 126 11.37 -14.58 -34.02
N PRO A 127 10.90 -13.45 -33.43
CA PRO A 127 9.58 -12.83 -33.61
C PRO A 127 9.40 -12.13 -34.95
N CYS A 128 8.17 -12.16 -35.48
CA CYS A 128 7.65 -11.09 -36.34
C CYS A 128 7.08 -10.00 -35.42
N THR A 129 7.51 -8.76 -35.57
CA THR A 129 7.13 -7.69 -34.62
C THR A 129 5.77 -7.08 -34.92
N ILE A 130 5.24 -6.26 -34.01
CA ILE A 130 4.04 -5.43 -34.27
C ILE A 130 4.29 -4.49 -35.47
N ARG A 131 5.50 -3.94 -35.61
CA ARG A 131 5.88 -3.07 -36.74
C ARG A 131 5.89 -3.82 -38.07
N ASP A 132 6.33 -5.07 -38.09
CA ASP A 132 6.28 -5.92 -39.29
C ASP A 132 4.84 -6.18 -39.74
N ASN A 133 3.94 -6.40 -38.78
CA ASN A 133 2.52 -6.54 -39.05
C ASN A 133 1.93 -5.24 -39.65
N VAL A 134 2.25 -4.08 -39.09
CA VAL A 134 1.81 -2.77 -39.62
C VAL A 134 2.38 -2.50 -41.02
N ARG A 135 3.62 -2.90 -41.31
CA ARG A 135 4.20 -2.84 -42.66
C ARG A 135 3.45 -3.71 -43.67
N LEU A 136 3.12 -4.96 -43.32
CA LEU A 136 2.31 -5.84 -44.17
C LEU A 136 0.92 -5.26 -44.43
N GLN A 137 0.28 -4.71 -43.40
CA GLN A 137 -1.01 -4.04 -43.54
C GLN A 137 -0.92 -2.81 -44.46
N LYS A 138 0.14 -2.00 -44.32
CA LYS A 138 0.37 -0.85 -45.22
C LYS A 138 0.53 -1.29 -46.67
N MET A 139 1.27 -2.36 -46.94
CA MET A 139 1.40 -2.92 -48.29
C MET A 139 0.04 -3.35 -48.87
N LEU A 140 -0.85 -3.91 -48.03
CA LEU A 140 -2.21 -4.25 -48.42
C LEU A 140 -3.06 -3.01 -48.72
N LEU A 141 -3.03 -2.00 -47.86
CA LEU A 141 -3.79 -0.76 -48.07
C LEU A 141 -3.31 -0.02 -49.33
N ASP A 142 -2.01 0.00 -49.59
CA ASP A 142 -1.42 0.58 -50.81
C ASP A 142 -1.88 -0.17 -52.07
N ALA A 143 -1.87 -1.49 -52.00
CA ALA A 143 -2.38 -2.34 -53.07
C ALA A 143 -3.88 -2.17 -53.35
N MET A 144 -4.65 -1.73 -52.35
CA MET A 144 -6.05 -1.34 -52.49
C MET A 144 -6.23 0.12 -52.92
N GLY A 145 -5.15 0.89 -53.04
CA GLY A 145 -5.18 2.31 -53.37
C GLY A 145 -5.79 3.18 -52.26
N VAL A 146 -5.67 2.79 -51.00
CA VAL A 146 -6.16 3.59 -49.87
C VAL A 146 -5.31 4.86 -49.73
N ALA A 147 -5.98 6.01 -49.65
CA ALA A 147 -5.33 7.31 -49.53
C ALA A 147 -5.05 7.71 -48.06
N GLY A 148 -5.84 7.19 -47.12
CA GLY A 148 -5.66 7.42 -45.68
C GLY A 148 -6.54 6.51 -44.83
N VAL A 149 -6.19 6.41 -43.55
CA VAL A 149 -6.91 5.66 -42.52
C VAL A 149 -7.55 6.66 -41.57
N LYS A 150 -8.88 6.64 -41.52
CA LYS A 150 -9.66 7.48 -40.61
C LYS A 150 -9.43 7.08 -39.17
N LEU A 151 -9.48 5.77 -38.87
CA LEU A 151 -9.34 5.23 -37.52
C LEU A 151 -8.54 3.94 -37.53
N ALA A 152 -7.54 3.82 -36.65
CA ALA A 152 -6.96 2.53 -36.27
C ALA A 152 -7.47 2.14 -34.87
N ILE A 153 -8.10 0.97 -34.74
CA ILE A 153 -8.77 0.51 -33.51
C ILE A 153 -8.40 -0.93 -33.19
N GLY A 154 -8.18 -1.26 -31.92
CA GLY A 154 -8.00 -2.65 -31.51
C GLY A 154 -7.85 -2.87 -30.01
N GLY A 155 -8.23 -4.07 -29.57
CA GLY A 155 -8.09 -4.56 -28.19
C GLY A 155 -6.83 -5.38 -27.98
N SER A 156 -6.20 -5.32 -26.81
CA SER A 156 -5.06 -6.18 -26.46
C SER A 156 -3.90 -6.02 -27.46
N MET A 157 -3.49 -7.08 -28.16
CA MET A 157 -2.53 -7.00 -29.27
C MET A 157 -2.93 -6.00 -30.37
N GLY A 158 -4.23 -5.83 -30.62
CA GLY A 158 -4.75 -4.85 -31.58
C GLY A 158 -4.52 -3.40 -31.15
N CYS A 159 -4.43 -3.13 -29.85
CA CYS A 159 -4.08 -1.81 -29.32
C CYS A 159 -2.63 -1.45 -29.67
N MET A 160 -1.71 -2.42 -29.51
CA MET A 160 -0.30 -2.25 -29.88
C MET A 160 -0.15 -1.94 -31.37
N LEU A 161 -0.92 -2.63 -32.20
CA LEU A 161 -0.94 -2.42 -33.64
C LEU A 161 -1.50 -1.03 -34.02
N ALA A 162 -2.60 -0.61 -33.41
CA ALA A 162 -3.17 0.71 -33.64
C ALA A 162 -2.20 1.83 -33.22
N LEU A 163 -1.51 1.67 -32.08
CA LEU A 163 -0.50 2.62 -31.64
C LEU A 163 0.70 2.68 -32.62
N GLU A 164 1.17 1.53 -33.09
CA GLU A 164 2.29 1.44 -34.03
C GLU A 164 1.96 2.04 -35.41
N TRP A 165 0.69 2.03 -35.81
CA TRP A 165 0.18 2.78 -36.97
C TRP A 165 0.39 4.28 -36.82
N GLY A 166 0.02 4.85 -35.67
CA GLY A 166 0.24 6.27 -35.37
C GLY A 166 1.73 6.65 -35.32
N ALA A 167 2.58 5.75 -34.82
CA ALA A 167 4.02 5.97 -34.75
C ALA A 167 4.76 5.80 -36.10
N SER A 168 4.32 4.86 -36.95
CA SER A 168 5.01 4.52 -38.20
C SER A 168 4.56 5.37 -39.39
N TYR A 169 3.28 5.72 -39.42
CA TYR A 169 2.67 6.43 -40.55
C TYR A 169 1.81 7.61 -40.05
N PRO A 170 2.42 8.58 -39.35
CA PRO A 170 1.66 9.58 -38.60
C PRO A 170 0.74 10.47 -39.46
N SER A 171 1.09 10.69 -40.73
CA SER A 171 0.27 11.45 -41.69
C SER A 171 -0.78 10.61 -42.42
N PHE A 172 -0.74 9.29 -42.27
CA PHE A 172 -1.66 8.36 -42.96
C PHE A 172 -2.83 7.94 -42.07
N VAL A 173 -2.74 8.15 -40.76
CA VAL A 173 -3.75 7.75 -39.77
C VAL A 173 -4.21 8.98 -39.01
N SER A 174 -5.52 9.22 -38.97
CA SER A 174 -6.09 10.42 -38.33
C SER A 174 -6.40 10.20 -36.85
N GLU A 175 -7.00 9.05 -36.51
CA GLU A 175 -7.50 8.75 -35.17
C GLU A 175 -7.04 7.36 -34.69
N LEU A 176 -6.87 7.22 -33.38
CA LEU A 176 -6.52 5.96 -32.70
C LEU A 176 -7.56 5.59 -31.65
N CYS A 177 -7.92 4.31 -31.55
CA CYS A 177 -8.69 3.77 -30.44
C CYS A 177 -7.97 2.55 -29.85
N LEU A 178 -7.36 2.78 -28.69
CA LEU A 178 -6.38 1.92 -28.03
C LEU A 178 -7.04 1.22 -26.84
N ILE A 179 -7.48 -0.02 -27.02
CA ILE A 179 -8.31 -0.73 -26.04
C ILE A 179 -7.49 -1.77 -25.26
N ALA A 180 -7.51 -1.70 -23.92
CA ALA A 180 -6.91 -2.72 -23.03
C ALA A 180 -5.49 -3.16 -23.44
N GLY A 181 -4.57 -2.21 -23.64
CA GLY A 181 -3.20 -2.51 -24.08
C GLY A 181 -2.14 -1.60 -23.45
N CYS A 182 -0.97 -1.51 -24.09
CA CYS A 182 0.16 -0.73 -23.58
C CYS A 182 1.06 -0.21 -24.72
N GLY A 183 1.88 0.81 -24.43
CA GLY A 183 2.87 1.32 -25.39
C GLY A 183 4.17 0.52 -25.45
N ARG A 184 4.49 -0.22 -24.39
CA ARG A 184 5.58 -1.19 -24.30
C ARG A 184 5.14 -2.39 -23.48
N HIS A 185 5.53 -3.59 -23.90
CA HIS A 185 5.23 -4.81 -23.17
C HIS A 185 5.94 -4.81 -21.82
N SER A 186 5.21 -5.10 -20.74
CA SER A 186 5.76 -5.06 -19.39
C SER A 186 6.47 -6.37 -19.04
N ASP A 187 7.39 -6.34 -18.07
CA ASP A 187 8.00 -7.55 -17.52
C ASP A 187 6.95 -8.52 -16.94
N TRP A 188 5.84 -7.99 -16.42
CA TRP A 188 4.71 -8.78 -15.94
C TRP A 188 4.05 -9.59 -17.07
N ALA A 189 3.70 -8.91 -18.17
CA ALA A 189 3.10 -9.57 -19.33
C ALA A 189 4.08 -10.53 -20.02
N THR A 190 5.36 -10.16 -20.08
CA THR A 190 6.46 -11.00 -20.60
C THR A 190 6.64 -12.27 -19.77
N GLY A 191 6.58 -12.17 -18.43
CA GLY A 191 6.66 -13.32 -17.53
C GLY A 191 5.47 -14.28 -17.65
N ILE A 192 4.27 -13.76 -17.94
CA ILE A 192 3.09 -14.58 -18.27
C ILE A 192 3.31 -15.32 -19.58
N GLY A 193 3.70 -14.60 -20.65
CA GLY A 193 3.99 -15.19 -21.96
C GLY A 193 5.07 -16.27 -21.90
N GLU A 194 6.09 -16.09 -21.06
CA GLU A 194 7.12 -17.10 -20.83
C GLU A 194 6.56 -18.36 -20.17
N CYS A 195 5.70 -18.24 -19.16
CA CYS A 195 5.03 -19.40 -18.57
C CYS A 195 4.21 -20.19 -19.61
N GLU A 196 3.52 -19.48 -20.50
CA GLU A 196 2.71 -20.08 -21.56
C GLU A 196 3.57 -20.81 -22.60
N ARG A 197 4.63 -20.16 -23.10
CA ARG A 197 5.59 -20.79 -24.03
C ARG A 197 6.28 -21.98 -23.40
N PHE A 198 6.74 -21.84 -22.15
CA PHE A 198 7.41 -22.92 -21.44
C PHE A 198 6.51 -24.13 -21.28
N ALA A 199 5.20 -23.94 -21.03
CA ALA A 199 4.24 -25.04 -20.97
C ALA A 199 4.15 -25.81 -22.30
N ILE A 200 4.16 -25.11 -23.44
CA ILE A 200 4.22 -25.73 -24.77
C ILE A 200 5.53 -26.48 -24.97
N MET A 201 6.65 -25.83 -24.71
CA MET A 201 7.99 -26.37 -24.96
C MET A 201 8.34 -27.56 -24.06
N ALA A 202 7.71 -27.65 -22.88
CA ALA A 202 7.87 -28.76 -21.95
C ALA A 202 7.02 -30.00 -22.32
N ASP A 203 6.07 -29.90 -23.24
CA ASP A 203 5.34 -31.05 -23.76
C ASP A 203 6.29 -31.93 -24.58
N GLY A 204 6.37 -33.22 -24.27
CA GLY A 204 7.27 -34.16 -24.94
C GLY A 204 7.05 -34.27 -26.45
N ARG A 205 5.87 -33.85 -26.95
CA ARG A 205 5.58 -33.79 -28.40
C ARG A 205 6.13 -32.55 -29.09
N TRP A 206 6.53 -31.49 -28.38
CA TRP A 206 6.97 -30.23 -28.98
C TRP A 206 8.14 -30.41 -29.96
N ASN A 207 9.08 -31.30 -29.65
CA ASN A 207 10.20 -31.66 -30.51
C ASN A 207 10.95 -30.44 -31.10
N GLY A 208 11.18 -29.40 -30.29
CA GLY A 208 11.84 -28.17 -30.74
C GLY A 208 11.06 -27.34 -31.76
N GLY A 209 9.74 -27.56 -31.87
CA GLY A 209 8.86 -26.96 -32.87
C GLY A 209 8.69 -27.81 -34.15
N GLU A 210 9.39 -28.95 -34.24
CA GLU A 210 9.35 -29.88 -35.38
C GLU A 210 8.45 -31.09 -35.10
N TYR A 211 7.18 -30.85 -34.76
CA TYR A 211 6.21 -31.90 -34.44
C TYR A 211 5.37 -32.34 -35.64
N ASP A 212 4.88 -33.60 -35.64
CA ASP A 212 3.90 -34.07 -36.62
C ASP A 212 2.59 -33.30 -36.40
N ALA A 213 2.06 -32.67 -37.45
CA ALA A 213 0.80 -31.93 -37.37
C ALA A 213 -0.41 -32.80 -36.94
N ARG A 214 -0.28 -34.13 -37.03
CA ARG A 214 -1.28 -35.10 -36.56
C ARG A 214 -1.12 -35.49 -35.08
N ASP A 215 0.02 -35.19 -34.47
CA ASP A 215 0.31 -35.42 -33.05
C ASP A 215 1.01 -34.19 -32.41
N PRO A 216 0.36 -33.02 -32.40
CA PRO A 216 0.95 -31.79 -31.86
C PRO A 216 0.99 -31.79 -30.31
N PRO A 217 1.75 -30.86 -29.68
CA PRO A 217 1.84 -30.72 -28.22
C PRO A 217 0.58 -30.11 -27.59
N LEU A 218 -0.51 -30.87 -27.65
CA LEU A 218 -1.83 -30.44 -27.21
C LEU A 218 -1.90 -30.19 -25.69
N GLY A 219 -1.13 -30.95 -24.88
CA GLY A 219 -1.10 -30.78 -23.43
C GLY A 219 -0.49 -29.45 -23.03
N GLY A 220 0.67 -29.13 -23.61
CA GLY A 220 1.34 -27.85 -23.43
C GLY A 220 0.52 -26.66 -23.93
N LEU A 221 -0.08 -26.78 -25.13
CA LEU A 221 -0.96 -25.74 -25.68
C LEU A 221 -2.22 -25.51 -24.83
N ALA A 222 -2.81 -26.57 -24.29
CA ALA A 222 -3.94 -26.46 -23.38
C ALA A 222 -3.55 -25.73 -22.08
N ALA A 223 -2.38 -26.05 -21.51
CA ALA A 223 -1.85 -25.39 -20.32
C ALA A 223 -1.51 -23.91 -20.54
N ALA A 224 -0.96 -23.56 -21.71
CA ALA A 224 -0.78 -22.17 -22.12
C ALA A 224 -2.11 -21.41 -22.12
N ARG A 225 -3.15 -21.98 -22.73
CA ARG A 225 -4.50 -21.37 -22.70
C ARG A 225 -5.06 -21.25 -21.30
N MET A 226 -4.87 -22.26 -20.45
CA MET A 226 -5.33 -22.20 -19.04
C MET A 226 -4.68 -21.03 -18.30
N THR A 227 -3.40 -20.78 -18.55
CA THR A 227 -2.65 -19.64 -17.99
C THR A 227 -3.23 -18.32 -18.50
N ALA A 228 -3.48 -18.20 -19.81
CA ALA A 228 -4.14 -17.03 -20.39
C ALA A 228 -5.53 -16.77 -19.76
N MET A 229 -6.30 -17.81 -19.47
CA MET A 229 -7.62 -17.65 -18.82
C MET A 229 -7.54 -17.08 -17.39
N LEU A 230 -6.42 -17.25 -16.70
CA LEU A 230 -6.19 -16.64 -15.38
C LEU A 230 -5.82 -15.16 -15.47
N THR A 231 -5.27 -14.72 -16.59
CA THR A 231 -4.86 -13.33 -16.82
C THR A 231 -5.92 -12.54 -17.54
N TYR A 232 -6.81 -13.21 -18.27
CA TYR A 232 -7.94 -12.57 -18.94
C TYR A 232 -9.09 -12.23 -17.99
N ARG A 233 -9.14 -12.90 -16.83
CA ARG A 233 -10.12 -12.67 -15.77
C ARG A 233 -9.51 -11.96 -14.57
N SER A 234 -10.32 -11.19 -13.86
CA SER A 234 -9.90 -10.63 -12.57
C SER A 234 -9.98 -11.69 -11.45
N PRO A 235 -9.16 -11.61 -10.39
CA PRO A 235 -9.26 -12.51 -9.24
C PRO A 235 -10.66 -12.50 -8.61
N ALA A 236 -11.26 -11.32 -8.48
CA ALA A 236 -12.62 -11.17 -7.96
C ALA A 236 -13.66 -11.87 -8.85
N GLY A 237 -13.55 -11.72 -10.17
CA GLY A 237 -14.45 -12.36 -11.13
C GLY A 237 -14.31 -13.89 -11.15
N ALA A 238 -13.10 -14.42 -10.93
CA ALA A 238 -12.88 -15.86 -10.78
C ALA A 238 -13.51 -16.40 -9.48
N ASP A 239 -13.31 -15.71 -8.35
CA ASP A 239 -13.89 -16.08 -7.06
C ASP A 239 -15.42 -16.04 -7.09
N GLU A 240 -16.01 -15.01 -7.67
CA GLU A 240 -17.47 -14.88 -7.84
C GLU A 240 -18.03 -15.99 -8.75
N LYS A 241 -17.36 -16.26 -9.88
CA LYS A 241 -17.82 -17.29 -10.83
C LYS A 241 -17.75 -18.69 -10.23
N PHE A 242 -16.72 -19.06 -9.47
CA PHE A 242 -16.53 -20.45 -9.04
C PHE A 242 -16.83 -20.71 -7.57
N GLY A 243 -16.57 -19.77 -6.66
CA GLY A 243 -16.96 -19.85 -5.25
C GLY A 243 -16.44 -21.09 -4.51
N ARG A 244 -15.28 -21.64 -4.92
CA ARG A 244 -14.69 -22.90 -4.43
C ARG A 244 -15.62 -24.13 -4.52
N ARG A 245 -16.57 -24.13 -5.48
CA ARG A 245 -17.49 -25.26 -5.70
C ARG A 245 -16.74 -26.47 -6.25
N ASP A 246 -17.16 -27.67 -5.87
CA ASP A 246 -16.69 -28.93 -6.46
C ASP A 246 -17.21 -29.09 -7.90
N ALA A 247 -16.53 -29.88 -8.72
CA ALA A 247 -16.90 -30.08 -10.13
C ALA A 247 -18.16 -30.95 -10.36
N SER A 248 -18.75 -31.56 -9.32
CA SER A 248 -19.95 -32.40 -9.45
C SER A 248 -21.20 -31.57 -9.77
N GLY A 249 -21.86 -31.91 -10.88
CA GLY A 249 -22.90 -31.10 -11.53
C GLY A 249 -24.08 -30.68 -10.65
N THR A 250 -24.47 -29.42 -10.83
CA THR A 250 -25.88 -29.03 -10.71
C THR A 250 -26.51 -29.20 -12.09
N ASP A 251 -27.48 -30.11 -12.21
CA ASP A 251 -28.33 -30.15 -13.40
C ASP A 251 -29.14 -28.84 -13.49
N ALA A 252 -29.62 -28.50 -14.70
CA ALA A 252 -30.35 -27.27 -15.05
C ALA A 252 -31.66 -26.99 -14.25
N LYS A 253 -31.95 -27.76 -13.19
CA LYS A 253 -33.10 -27.62 -12.29
C LYS A 253 -32.74 -27.51 -10.79
N GLY A 254 -31.46 -27.44 -10.41
CA GLY A 254 -31.06 -27.01 -9.06
C GLY A 254 -31.35 -27.96 -7.89
N THR A 255 -31.61 -29.25 -8.12
CA THR A 255 -31.76 -30.25 -7.05
C THR A 255 -30.44 -30.97 -6.75
N ARG A 256 -29.94 -30.87 -5.51
CA ARG A 256 -28.81 -31.67 -5.00
C ARG A 256 -29.30 -33.05 -4.57
N ASP A 257 -28.78 -34.10 -5.20
CA ASP A 257 -28.93 -35.48 -4.70
C ASP A 257 -27.86 -35.74 -3.62
N ALA A 258 -28.30 -35.77 -2.36
CA ALA A 258 -27.43 -35.91 -1.19
C ALA A 258 -26.85 -37.32 -0.99
N THR A 259 -27.05 -38.25 -1.93
CA THR A 259 -26.64 -39.65 -1.80
C THR A 259 -25.38 -40.04 -2.58
N LYS A 260 -24.80 -39.16 -3.40
CA LYS A 260 -23.56 -39.44 -4.16
C LYS A 260 -22.38 -38.64 -3.65
N ASN A 261 -21.77 -39.10 -2.57
CA ASN A 261 -20.45 -38.65 -2.11
C ASN A 261 -19.34 -39.31 -2.97
N GLN A 262 -19.37 -39.11 -4.29
CA GLN A 262 -18.26 -39.50 -5.16
C GLN A 262 -17.24 -38.36 -5.17
N ALA A 263 -16.08 -38.59 -4.55
CA ALA A 263 -14.91 -37.76 -4.79
C ALA A 263 -14.66 -37.69 -6.31
N THR A 264 -14.90 -36.52 -6.91
CA THR A 264 -14.74 -36.32 -8.35
C THR A 264 -13.27 -36.48 -8.69
N LYS A 265 -12.93 -37.59 -9.37
CA LYS A 265 -11.60 -37.78 -9.94
C LYS A 265 -11.35 -36.70 -10.99
N PRO A 266 -10.17 -36.07 -11.04
CA PRO A 266 -9.76 -35.31 -12.21
C PRO A 266 -9.85 -36.24 -13.44
N PRO A 267 -10.54 -35.84 -14.52
CA PRO A 267 -10.60 -36.66 -15.72
C PRO A 267 -9.19 -36.84 -16.30
N ALA A 268 -8.91 -38.03 -16.81
CA ALA A 268 -7.75 -38.20 -17.69
C ALA A 268 -8.01 -37.45 -19.00
N HIS A 269 -6.98 -36.85 -19.58
CA HIS A 269 -7.03 -36.24 -20.90
C HIS A 269 -6.04 -36.94 -21.85
N PRO A 270 -6.26 -38.23 -22.15
CA PRO A 270 -5.41 -38.95 -23.09
C PRO A 270 -5.38 -38.28 -24.47
N GLU A 271 -6.45 -37.59 -24.86
CA GLU A 271 -6.50 -36.78 -26.09
C GLU A 271 -5.55 -35.58 -26.10
N LEU A 272 -5.16 -35.07 -24.92
CA LEU A 272 -4.12 -34.06 -24.78
C LEU A 272 -2.75 -34.69 -24.45
N GLY A 273 -2.68 -36.01 -24.30
CA GLY A 273 -1.50 -36.71 -23.81
C GLY A 273 -1.18 -36.47 -22.34
N VAL A 274 -2.16 -36.05 -21.54
CA VAL A 274 -2.02 -35.80 -20.10
C VAL A 274 -2.61 -36.97 -19.32
N ALA A 275 -1.73 -37.75 -18.68
CA ALA A 275 -2.12 -38.87 -17.83
C ALA A 275 -2.84 -38.39 -16.56
N SER A 276 -3.82 -39.15 -16.06
CA SER A 276 -4.46 -38.84 -14.78
C SER A 276 -3.48 -38.99 -13.62
N HIS A 277 -3.65 -38.19 -12.56
CA HIS A 277 -2.97 -38.36 -11.26
C HIS A 277 -3.37 -39.65 -10.50
N SER A 278 -3.80 -40.70 -11.20
CA SER A 278 -4.12 -42.00 -10.60
C SER A 278 -2.86 -42.85 -10.54
N ASN A 279 -2.34 -43.07 -9.34
CA ASN A 279 -1.29 -44.04 -9.11
C ASN A 279 -1.92 -45.45 -9.16
N GLU A 280 -1.81 -46.14 -10.30
CA GLU A 280 -2.37 -47.50 -10.49
C GLU A 280 -1.80 -48.54 -9.51
N ASN A 281 -0.65 -48.26 -8.89
CA ASN A 281 -0.02 -49.11 -7.88
C ASN A 281 -0.43 -48.80 -6.42
N ALA A 282 -1.31 -47.82 -6.17
CA ALA A 282 -1.75 -47.48 -4.83
C ALA A 282 -2.93 -48.36 -4.38
N THR A 283 -2.73 -49.17 -3.34
CA THR A 283 -3.75 -50.02 -2.69
C THR A 283 -4.92 -49.25 -2.06
N THR A 284 -4.91 -47.91 -2.12
CA THR A 284 -6.04 -47.05 -1.78
C THR A 284 -6.17 -45.97 -2.87
N ALA A 285 -7.19 -46.08 -3.72
CA ALA A 285 -7.50 -45.06 -4.72
C ALA A 285 -8.05 -43.78 -4.04
N LYS A 286 -7.18 -42.97 -3.45
CA LYS A 286 -7.53 -41.61 -3.00
C LYS A 286 -7.48 -40.69 -4.21
N SER A 287 -8.63 -40.31 -4.74
CA SER A 287 -8.71 -39.22 -5.72
C SER A 287 -8.49 -37.88 -5.03
N LEU A 288 -7.68 -37.02 -5.63
CA LEU A 288 -7.55 -35.63 -5.19
C LEU A 288 -8.87 -34.88 -5.45
N PRO A 289 -9.23 -33.89 -4.60
CA PRO A 289 -10.39 -33.02 -4.85
C PRO A 289 -10.25 -32.32 -6.20
N PHE A 290 -11.35 -32.18 -6.94
CA PHE A 290 -11.41 -31.52 -8.24
C PHE A 290 -12.54 -30.50 -8.28
N THR A 291 -12.18 -29.24 -8.48
CA THR A 291 -13.03 -28.06 -8.32
C THR A 291 -13.59 -27.55 -9.65
N ALA A 292 -14.65 -26.73 -9.58
CA ALA A 292 -15.31 -26.16 -10.74
C ALA A 292 -14.38 -25.25 -11.58
N VAL A 293 -13.44 -24.54 -10.93
CA VAL A 293 -12.45 -23.71 -11.65
C VAL A 293 -11.45 -24.58 -12.42
N GLU A 294 -10.99 -25.69 -11.86
CA GLU A 294 -10.10 -26.62 -12.55
C GLU A 294 -10.80 -27.25 -13.77
N SER A 295 -12.07 -27.64 -13.62
CA SER A 295 -12.90 -28.14 -14.72
C SER A 295 -13.08 -27.10 -15.82
N TYR A 296 -13.35 -25.85 -15.46
CA TYR A 296 -13.47 -24.74 -16.40
C TYR A 296 -12.17 -24.50 -17.18
N LEU A 297 -11.03 -24.42 -16.48
CA LEU A 297 -9.74 -24.20 -17.12
C LEU A 297 -9.39 -25.34 -18.08
N GLN A 298 -9.55 -26.59 -17.66
CA GLN A 298 -9.31 -27.75 -18.54
C GLN A 298 -10.26 -27.75 -19.75
N TYR A 299 -11.52 -27.37 -19.58
CA TYR A 299 -12.46 -27.23 -20.68
C TYR A 299 -11.99 -26.16 -21.69
N GLN A 300 -11.59 -24.98 -21.21
CA GLN A 300 -11.08 -23.90 -22.07
C GLN A 300 -9.79 -24.31 -22.79
N GLY A 301 -8.87 -24.99 -22.09
CA GLY A 301 -7.65 -25.55 -22.66
C GLY A 301 -7.95 -26.53 -23.80
N ARG A 302 -8.76 -27.56 -23.54
CA ARG A 302 -9.17 -28.56 -24.56
C ARG A 302 -9.90 -27.96 -25.75
N LYS A 303 -10.74 -26.96 -25.52
CA LYS A 303 -11.51 -26.30 -26.58
C LYS A 303 -10.55 -25.54 -27.51
N PHE A 304 -9.59 -24.82 -26.93
CA PHE A 304 -8.65 -23.99 -27.66
C PHE A 304 -7.72 -24.78 -28.59
N THR A 305 -7.28 -25.97 -28.18
CA THR A 305 -6.38 -26.78 -28.99
C THR A 305 -6.98 -27.26 -30.32
N ARG A 306 -8.31 -27.18 -30.49
CA ARG A 306 -8.97 -27.54 -31.76
C ARG A 306 -8.81 -26.48 -32.84
N ARG A 307 -8.47 -25.25 -32.46
CA ARG A 307 -8.51 -24.07 -33.35
C ARG A 307 -7.23 -23.26 -33.37
N PHE A 308 -6.17 -23.75 -32.73
CA PHE A 308 -4.90 -23.04 -32.62
C PHE A 308 -3.71 -23.99 -32.73
N ASP A 309 -2.62 -23.50 -33.28
CA ASP A 309 -1.37 -24.24 -33.47
C ASP A 309 -0.30 -23.76 -32.47
N ALA A 310 0.53 -24.69 -31.98
CA ALA A 310 1.49 -24.41 -30.92
C ALA A 310 2.64 -23.50 -31.38
N ASN A 311 3.22 -23.74 -32.57
CA ASN A 311 4.24 -22.86 -33.15
C ASN A 311 3.67 -21.45 -33.39
N CYS A 312 2.45 -21.35 -33.91
CA CYS A 312 1.77 -20.08 -34.09
C CYS A 312 1.59 -19.32 -32.76
N TYR A 313 1.23 -20.01 -31.67
CA TYR A 313 1.10 -19.41 -30.34
C TYR A 313 2.43 -18.89 -29.80
N VAL A 314 3.49 -19.69 -29.93
CA VAL A 314 4.85 -19.31 -29.53
C VAL A 314 5.31 -18.07 -30.31
N GLN A 315 5.10 -18.04 -31.62
CA GLN A 315 5.43 -16.88 -32.45
C GLN A 315 4.69 -15.62 -32.00
N LEU A 316 3.35 -15.69 -31.88
CA LEU A 316 2.55 -14.52 -31.53
C LEU A 316 2.83 -14.00 -30.11
N THR A 317 3.16 -14.87 -29.16
CA THR A 317 3.58 -14.42 -27.81
C THR A 317 4.96 -13.75 -27.84
N TYR A 318 5.89 -14.20 -28.69
CA TYR A 318 7.12 -13.44 -28.94
C TYR A 318 6.86 -12.12 -29.68
N THR A 319 5.86 -12.05 -30.55
CA THR A 319 5.41 -10.78 -31.15
C THR A 319 4.98 -9.79 -30.06
N LEU A 320 4.20 -10.23 -29.07
CA LEU A 320 3.80 -9.40 -27.92
C LEU A 320 5.01 -8.94 -27.10
N ASP A 321 5.92 -9.85 -26.76
CA ASP A 321 7.13 -9.53 -25.99
C ASP A 321 8.05 -8.57 -26.74
N SER A 322 8.03 -8.62 -28.06
CA SER A 322 8.71 -7.66 -28.92
C SER A 322 7.96 -6.33 -29.04
N HIS A 323 6.90 -6.04 -28.30
CA HIS A 323 6.23 -4.74 -28.42
C HIS A 323 6.92 -3.68 -27.55
N ASP A 324 7.54 -2.72 -28.21
CA ASP A 324 7.95 -1.44 -27.62
C ASP A 324 7.91 -0.42 -28.75
N VAL A 325 6.93 0.49 -28.69
CA VAL A 325 6.74 1.51 -29.72
C VAL A 325 7.97 2.42 -29.84
N SER A 326 8.82 2.52 -28.82
CA SER A 326 10.04 3.33 -28.88
C SER A 326 11.23 2.63 -29.52
N ARG A 327 11.18 1.30 -29.68
CA ARG A 327 12.32 0.52 -30.15
C ARG A 327 12.80 0.99 -31.53
N GLY A 328 14.08 1.35 -31.62
CA GLY A 328 14.71 1.75 -32.87
C GLY A 328 14.25 3.10 -33.41
N ARG A 329 13.53 3.90 -32.61
CA ARG A 329 13.23 5.31 -32.89
C ARG A 329 14.13 6.21 -32.03
N GLU A 330 14.39 7.43 -32.50
CA GLU A 330 15.17 8.41 -31.73
C GLU A 330 14.34 8.99 -30.58
N GLY A 331 15.00 9.24 -29.43
CA GLY A 331 14.37 9.79 -28.23
C GLY A 331 14.04 8.75 -27.16
N SER A 332 13.54 9.20 -26.01
CA SER A 332 13.01 8.30 -24.98
C SER A 332 11.65 7.72 -25.39
N TYR A 333 11.16 6.73 -24.64
CA TYR A 333 9.79 6.22 -24.81
C TYR A 333 8.75 7.34 -24.75
N GLU A 334 8.89 8.27 -23.81
CA GLU A 334 8.02 9.42 -23.68
C GLU A 334 8.12 10.39 -24.88
N ASP A 335 9.31 10.57 -25.45
CA ASP A 335 9.49 11.41 -26.64
C ASP A 335 8.76 10.81 -27.85
N VAL A 336 8.90 9.49 -28.05
CA VAL A 336 8.21 8.77 -29.13
C VAL A 336 6.70 8.84 -28.94
N MET A 337 6.20 8.57 -27.72
CA MET A 337 4.77 8.66 -27.42
C MET A 337 4.23 10.09 -27.62
N ARG A 338 4.98 11.13 -27.23
CA ARG A 338 4.59 12.53 -27.46
C ARG A 338 4.58 12.91 -28.94
N GLY A 339 5.37 12.22 -29.76
CA GLY A 339 5.37 12.38 -31.22
C GLY A 339 4.13 11.83 -31.92
N ILE A 340 3.32 11.01 -31.24
CA ILE A 340 2.08 10.44 -31.78
C ILE A 340 0.94 11.44 -31.54
N THR A 341 0.72 12.34 -32.51
CA THR A 341 -0.19 13.49 -32.37
C THR A 341 -1.64 13.23 -32.82
N GLN A 342 -2.00 12.00 -33.16
CA GLN A 342 -3.36 11.64 -33.59
C GLN A 342 -4.36 11.83 -32.45
N GLN A 343 -5.61 12.14 -32.81
CA GLN A 343 -6.71 12.12 -31.84
C GLN A 343 -6.90 10.69 -31.35
N SER A 344 -6.77 10.47 -30.05
CA SER A 344 -6.63 9.13 -29.50
C SER A 344 -7.66 8.88 -28.39
N MET A 345 -8.34 7.74 -28.44
CA MET A 345 -9.09 7.18 -27.32
C MET A 345 -8.26 6.08 -26.69
N VAL A 346 -8.09 6.10 -25.38
CA VAL A 346 -7.60 4.95 -24.63
C VAL A 346 -8.75 4.35 -23.86
N VAL A 347 -9.08 3.09 -24.13
CA VAL A 347 -10.08 2.35 -23.37
C VAL A 347 -9.39 1.52 -22.30
N GLY A 348 -9.62 1.97 -21.07
CA GLY A 348 -9.14 1.42 -19.81
C GLY A 348 -9.98 0.25 -19.31
N ILE A 349 -9.43 -0.82 -18.73
CA ILE A 349 -10.19 -1.75 -17.87
C ILE A 349 -9.64 -1.72 -16.44
N THR A 350 -10.48 -1.37 -15.46
CA THR A 350 -10.05 -1.12 -14.07
C THR A 350 -9.51 -2.36 -13.37
N SER A 351 -9.96 -3.55 -13.79
CA SER A 351 -9.60 -4.85 -13.21
C SER A 351 -8.64 -5.67 -14.09
N ASP A 352 -8.07 -5.08 -15.14
CA ASP A 352 -7.15 -5.79 -16.05
C ASP A 352 -5.92 -6.31 -15.30
N VAL A 353 -5.61 -7.58 -15.49
CA VAL A 353 -4.43 -8.24 -14.91
C VAL A 353 -3.34 -8.42 -15.96
N LEU A 354 -3.69 -8.57 -17.23
CA LEU A 354 -2.72 -8.79 -18.30
C LEU A 354 -1.99 -7.50 -18.66
N TYR A 355 -2.74 -6.42 -18.88
CA TYR A 355 -2.20 -5.07 -19.05
C TYR A 355 -2.79 -4.18 -17.95
N PRO A 356 -2.20 -4.17 -16.75
CA PRO A 356 -2.80 -3.47 -15.62
C PRO A 356 -3.16 -2.02 -15.94
N PHE A 357 -4.25 -1.53 -15.35
CA PHE A 357 -4.84 -0.22 -15.65
C PHE A 357 -3.84 0.96 -15.63
N HIS A 358 -2.74 0.85 -14.86
CA HIS A 358 -1.69 1.87 -14.84
C HIS A 358 -0.93 2.00 -16.16
N LEU A 359 -0.73 0.92 -16.93
CA LEU A 359 -0.11 0.96 -18.27
C LEU A 359 -1.04 1.61 -19.29
N GLN A 360 -2.34 1.41 -19.14
CA GLN A 360 -3.36 2.05 -19.97
C GLN A 360 -3.41 3.56 -19.68
N ARG A 361 -3.33 3.95 -18.40
CA ARG A 361 -3.19 5.37 -18.00
C ARG A 361 -1.87 6.00 -18.43
N GLU A 362 -0.79 5.24 -18.52
CA GLU A 362 0.51 5.72 -19.01
C GLU A 362 0.41 6.21 -20.46
N MET A 363 -0.32 5.50 -21.32
CA MET A 363 -0.56 5.95 -22.71
C MET A 363 -1.28 7.30 -22.74
N VAL A 364 -2.31 7.48 -21.91
CA VAL A 364 -3.06 8.75 -21.83
C VAL A 364 -2.16 9.91 -21.38
N ARG A 365 -1.25 9.65 -20.44
CA ARG A 365 -0.33 10.67 -19.91
C ARG A 365 0.74 11.10 -20.91
N THR A 366 1.01 10.27 -21.92
CA THR A 366 2.14 10.46 -22.83
C THR A 366 1.69 10.86 -24.24
N LEU A 367 0.50 10.43 -24.68
CA LEU A 367 -0.11 10.84 -25.94
C LEU A 367 -0.77 12.24 -25.80
N PRO A 368 -0.35 13.25 -26.58
CA PRO A 368 -0.75 14.65 -26.39
C PRO A 368 -2.23 14.93 -26.68
N ASN A 369 -2.84 14.19 -27.61
CA ASN A 369 -4.22 14.38 -28.06
C ASN A 369 -5.08 13.17 -27.67
N SER A 370 -4.96 12.71 -26.43
CA SER A 370 -5.64 11.50 -25.98
C SER A 370 -6.71 11.77 -24.92
N ARG A 371 -7.77 10.95 -24.93
CA ARG A 371 -8.80 10.87 -23.89
C ARG A 371 -9.00 9.45 -23.43
N MET A 372 -9.54 9.28 -22.23
CA MET A 372 -9.73 7.95 -21.64
C MET A 372 -11.19 7.63 -21.37
N PHE A 373 -11.58 6.41 -21.70
CA PHE A 373 -12.84 5.79 -21.29
C PHE A 373 -12.52 4.54 -20.47
N ALA A 374 -12.97 4.47 -19.22
CA ALA A 374 -12.69 3.33 -18.36
C ALA A 374 -13.91 2.41 -18.25
N ILE A 375 -13.73 1.12 -18.55
CA ILE A 375 -14.66 0.04 -18.30
C ILE A 375 -14.42 -0.45 -16.87
N ASP A 376 -15.38 -0.23 -15.98
CA ASP A 376 -15.39 -0.81 -14.64
C ASP A 376 -16.12 -2.15 -14.67
N SER A 377 -15.36 -3.23 -14.85
CA SER A 377 -15.90 -4.58 -14.99
C SER A 377 -15.17 -5.57 -14.11
N VAL A 378 -15.87 -6.52 -13.51
CA VAL A 378 -15.26 -7.64 -12.75
C VAL A 378 -14.66 -8.70 -13.69
N HIS A 379 -14.90 -8.59 -14.99
CA HIS A 379 -14.52 -9.61 -15.95
C HIS A 379 -13.03 -9.63 -16.31
N GLY A 380 -12.22 -8.67 -15.82
CA GLY A 380 -10.80 -8.59 -16.15
C GLY A 380 -10.55 -8.08 -17.57
N HIS A 381 -9.43 -8.46 -18.17
CA HIS A 381 -9.05 -8.09 -19.53
C HIS A 381 -10.16 -8.33 -20.56
N ASP A 382 -10.97 -9.39 -20.42
CA ASP A 382 -12.09 -9.69 -21.33
C ASP A 382 -13.26 -8.68 -21.23
N GLY A 383 -13.19 -7.70 -20.32
CA GLY A 383 -14.20 -6.66 -20.18
C GLY A 383 -14.50 -5.90 -21.48
N PHE A 384 -13.53 -5.73 -22.39
CA PHE A 384 -13.78 -5.08 -23.69
C PHE A 384 -14.56 -5.95 -24.69
N LEU A 385 -14.71 -7.24 -24.43
CA LEU A 385 -15.54 -8.15 -25.22
C LEU A 385 -16.92 -8.33 -24.60
N LEU A 386 -17.02 -8.21 -23.27
CA LEU A 386 -18.25 -8.46 -22.52
C LEU A 386 -19.09 -7.20 -22.28
N GLU A 387 -18.46 -6.04 -22.13
CA GLU A 387 -19.13 -4.74 -21.91
C GLU A 387 -19.32 -3.97 -23.24
N ILE A 388 -19.64 -4.70 -24.31
CA ILE A 388 -19.56 -4.24 -25.70
C ILE A 388 -20.54 -3.11 -26.05
N ASP A 389 -21.73 -3.07 -25.46
CA ASP A 389 -22.70 -1.98 -25.69
C ASP A 389 -22.15 -0.63 -25.18
N GLY A 390 -21.54 -0.64 -24.00
CA GLY A 390 -20.87 0.53 -23.42
C GLY A 390 -19.68 0.98 -24.26
N LEU A 391 -18.86 0.01 -24.69
CA LEU A 391 -17.72 0.27 -25.58
C LEU A 391 -18.17 0.86 -26.93
N ASN A 392 -19.17 0.27 -27.57
CA ASN A 392 -19.73 0.73 -28.85
C ASN A 392 -20.18 2.19 -28.76
N LYS A 393 -20.98 2.52 -27.74
CA LYS A 393 -21.45 3.90 -27.51
C LYS A 393 -20.31 4.88 -27.28
N ALA A 394 -19.32 4.49 -26.49
CA ALA A 394 -18.18 5.33 -26.19
C ALA A 394 -17.31 5.59 -27.42
N VAL A 395 -17.03 4.56 -28.23
CA VAL A 395 -16.28 4.72 -29.49
C VAL A 395 -17.09 5.53 -30.50
N ARG A 396 -18.42 5.34 -30.59
CA ARG A 396 -19.25 6.17 -31.47
C ARG A 396 -19.22 7.64 -31.06
N ALA A 397 -19.41 7.94 -29.78
CA ALA A 397 -19.29 9.29 -29.25
C ALA A 397 -17.90 9.89 -29.51
N PHE A 398 -16.85 9.06 -29.39
CA PHE A 398 -15.50 9.48 -29.73
C PHE A 398 -15.41 9.98 -31.19
N ARG A 399 -15.97 9.21 -32.11
CA ARG A 399 -15.94 9.53 -33.54
C ARG A 399 -16.84 10.73 -33.91
N ASP A 400 -17.91 10.96 -33.15
CA ASP A 400 -18.84 12.09 -33.40
C ASP A 400 -18.29 13.44 -32.90
N GLU A 401 -17.59 13.45 -31.76
CA GLU A 401 -17.03 14.67 -31.17
C GLU A 401 -15.83 15.23 -31.93
N GLY A 402 -15.30 14.49 -32.90
CA GLY A 402 -14.23 14.92 -33.83
C GLY A 402 -14.58 16.09 -34.77
N ALA A 403 -15.70 16.78 -34.55
CA ALA A 403 -16.15 17.93 -35.33
C ALA A 403 -16.19 19.28 -34.57
N THR A 404 -16.08 19.32 -33.23
CA THR A 404 -16.13 20.58 -32.46
C THR A 404 -15.40 20.48 -31.12
N THR A 405 -14.33 21.27 -30.96
CA THR A 405 -13.75 21.63 -29.67
C THR A 405 -14.80 22.33 -28.80
N THR A 406 -15.12 21.81 -27.61
CA THR A 406 -15.19 22.50 -26.28
C THR A 406 -15.98 21.64 -25.28
N THR A 407 -15.47 21.61 -24.05
CA THR A 407 -16.07 21.17 -22.77
C THR A 407 -17.55 21.58 -22.60
N THR A 408 -18.46 20.64 -22.25
CA THR A 408 -19.33 20.64 -21.03
C THR A 408 -20.54 19.68 -21.08
N THR A 409 -20.87 19.17 -19.87
CA THR A 409 -22.18 18.76 -19.31
C THR A 409 -22.81 17.37 -19.57
N THR A 410 -22.76 16.56 -18.50
CA THR A 410 -23.84 15.80 -17.83
C THR A 410 -24.92 15.10 -18.67
N GLY A 411 -24.91 13.77 -18.61
CA GLY A 411 -26.03 12.89 -18.95
C GLY A 411 -25.83 11.50 -18.31
N GLU A 412 -26.89 10.93 -17.77
CA GLU A 412 -26.93 9.81 -16.84
C GLU A 412 -26.48 8.45 -17.41
N ASN A 413 -25.88 7.63 -16.53
CA ASN A 413 -25.78 6.16 -16.54
C ASN A 413 -25.43 5.47 -17.87
N LEU A 414 -24.12 5.41 -18.15
CA LEU A 414 -23.48 4.25 -18.80
C LEU A 414 -22.23 3.94 -17.96
N ARG A 415 -21.95 2.67 -17.66
CA ARG A 415 -20.92 2.22 -16.70
C ARG A 415 -19.48 2.44 -17.19
N GLY A 416 -19.10 3.69 -17.41
CA GLY A 416 -17.74 4.12 -17.69
C GLY A 416 -17.68 5.65 -17.81
N ASN A 417 -16.90 6.29 -16.95
CA ASN A 417 -16.72 7.75 -16.99
C ASN A 417 -15.65 8.11 -18.03
N ALA A 418 -15.93 9.11 -18.86
CA ALA A 418 -14.90 9.84 -19.60
C ALA A 418 -14.03 10.60 -18.59
N PHE A 419 -12.74 10.27 -18.51
CA PHE A 419 -11.79 11.04 -17.72
C PHE A 419 -11.38 12.27 -18.54
N ALA A 420 -11.79 13.45 -18.10
CA ALA A 420 -11.40 14.72 -18.71
C ALA A 420 -9.95 15.07 -18.35
N ASP A 421 -9.15 15.35 -19.39
CA ASP A 421 -7.82 15.98 -19.40
C ASP A 421 -7.09 16.08 -18.05
N ASP A 422 -6.18 15.13 -17.82
CA ASP A 422 -5.07 15.21 -16.86
C ASP A 422 -3.80 15.68 -17.60
N ALA A 423 -3.87 16.78 -18.35
CA ALA A 423 -2.70 17.53 -18.81
C ALA A 423 -2.08 18.33 -17.65
N ASN A 424 -1.76 17.63 -16.56
CA ASN A 424 -0.92 18.05 -15.45
C ASN A 424 -0.73 16.76 -14.64
N PRO A 425 0.48 16.25 -14.40
CA PRO A 425 0.64 15.21 -13.41
C PRO A 425 0.38 15.92 -12.09
N ASP A 426 -0.87 16.04 -11.68
CA ASP A 426 -1.24 16.40 -10.33
C ASP A 426 -1.68 15.09 -9.68
N TYR A 427 -0.88 14.61 -8.73
CA TYR A 427 -1.19 13.47 -7.87
C TYR A 427 -2.48 13.68 -7.02
N ASP A 428 -3.24 14.75 -7.28
CA ASP A 428 -4.49 15.16 -6.63
C ASP A 428 -5.76 14.58 -7.29
N ARG A 429 -5.68 13.79 -8.37
CA ARG A 429 -6.87 13.32 -9.13
C ARG A 429 -7.21 11.82 -9.03
N ASP A 430 -6.81 11.13 -7.97
CA ASP A 430 -7.88 10.41 -7.27
C ASP A 430 -8.51 11.52 -6.42
N PRO A 431 -9.66 12.12 -6.78
CA PRO A 431 -10.38 12.90 -5.81
C PRO A 431 -10.67 11.93 -4.69
N LEU A 432 -9.87 12.08 -3.63
CA LEU A 432 -10.10 11.44 -2.37
C LEU A 432 -11.59 11.68 -2.08
N PRO A 433 -12.41 10.62 -1.90
CA PRO A 433 -13.81 10.78 -1.55
C PRO A 433 -13.94 11.86 -0.48
N PRO A 434 -14.89 12.80 -0.61
CA PRO A 434 -14.98 13.95 0.29
C PRO A 434 -14.99 13.48 1.73
N ALA A 435 -14.42 14.30 2.61
CA ALA A 435 -14.39 14.03 4.05
C ALA A 435 -15.76 13.50 4.51
N PRO A 436 -15.80 12.34 5.20
CA PRO A 436 -17.06 11.68 5.45
C PRO A 436 -17.95 12.52 6.34
N SER A 437 -19.23 12.61 5.98
CA SER A 437 -20.24 13.12 6.90
C SER A 437 -20.46 12.10 8.01
N TYR A 438 -20.23 12.52 9.25
CA TYR A 438 -20.47 11.72 10.43
C TYR A 438 -21.95 11.72 10.83
N GLY A 439 -22.39 10.62 11.45
CA GLY A 439 -23.70 10.50 12.05
C GLY A 439 -23.75 11.16 13.42
N ALA A 440 -24.95 11.57 13.85
CA ALA A 440 -25.16 12.18 15.15
C ALA A 440 -25.20 11.14 16.29
N VAL A 441 -24.63 11.50 17.44
CA VAL A 441 -24.81 10.79 18.71
C VAL A 441 -26.14 11.22 19.33
N ASN A 442 -27.20 10.46 19.06
CA ASN A 442 -28.55 10.71 19.60
C ASN A 442 -28.92 9.72 20.71
N ASP A 443 -30.06 9.95 21.37
CA ASP A 443 -30.54 9.10 22.47
C ASP A 443 -30.70 7.63 22.08
N GLY A 444 -31.10 7.36 20.84
CA GLY A 444 -31.20 5.99 20.32
C GLY A 444 -29.84 5.30 20.19
N PHE A 445 -28.82 6.02 19.76
CA PHE A 445 -27.43 5.52 19.71
C PHE A 445 -26.88 5.28 21.11
N VAL A 446 -27.11 6.20 22.05
CA VAL A 446 -26.73 6.03 23.46
C VAL A 446 -27.43 4.82 24.08
N ALA A 447 -28.72 4.62 23.79
CA ALA A 447 -29.46 3.44 24.25
C ALA A 447 -28.88 2.14 23.67
N ALA A 448 -28.50 2.14 22.39
CA ALA A 448 -27.84 1.00 21.76
C ALA A 448 -26.47 0.69 22.40
N LEU A 449 -25.66 1.72 22.69
CA LEU A 449 -24.40 1.55 23.43
C LEU A 449 -24.63 0.94 24.81
N ARG A 450 -25.61 1.45 25.56
CA ARG A 450 -25.99 0.89 26.87
C ARG A 450 -26.43 -0.56 26.75
N SER A 451 -27.21 -0.90 25.73
CA SER A 451 -27.63 -2.29 25.47
C SER A 451 -26.43 -3.21 25.21
N VAL A 452 -25.44 -2.75 24.43
CA VAL A 452 -24.19 -3.50 24.23
C VAL A 452 -23.47 -3.66 25.55
N CYS A 453 -23.30 -2.60 26.33
CA CYS A 453 -22.60 -2.68 27.61
C CYS A 453 -23.30 -3.57 28.64
N VAL A 454 -24.63 -3.56 28.73
CA VAL A 454 -25.40 -4.41 29.66
C VAL A 454 -25.18 -5.90 29.36
N GLU A 455 -25.01 -6.29 28.09
CA GLU A 455 -24.70 -7.68 27.74
C GLU A 455 -23.41 -8.19 28.42
N PHE A 456 -22.48 -7.28 28.73
CA PHE A 456 -21.18 -7.58 29.34
C PHE A 456 -21.05 -7.05 30.78
N ASP A 457 -22.10 -6.43 31.33
CA ASP A 457 -22.13 -5.83 32.68
C ASP A 457 -23.12 -6.57 33.58
N ARG A 458 -22.60 -7.25 34.61
CA ARG A 458 -23.43 -7.94 35.62
C ARG A 458 -23.56 -7.13 36.92
N ASP A 459 -22.85 -6.01 37.04
CA ASP A 459 -22.59 -5.33 38.32
C ASP A 459 -23.18 -3.91 38.39
N GLY A 460 -23.80 -3.43 37.32
CA GLY A 460 -24.56 -2.16 37.31
C GLY A 460 -23.69 -0.89 37.30
N PHE A 461 -22.43 -0.99 36.88
CA PHE A 461 -21.52 0.15 36.79
C PHE A 461 -21.82 0.99 35.54
N ASN A 462 -21.91 2.33 35.67
CA ASN A 462 -22.17 3.16 34.48
C ASN A 462 -20.93 3.25 33.59
N ARG A 463 -20.92 2.51 32.47
CA ARG A 463 -19.81 2.47 31.49
C ARG A 463 -20.06 3.32 30.25
N VAL A 464 -21.20 4.01 30.17
CA VAL A 464 -21.58 4.92 29.07
C VAL A 464 -21.83 6.31 29.64
N LEU A 465 -20.82 7.16 29.56
CA LEU A 465 -20.82 8.48 30.17
C LEU A 465 -21.37 9.53 29.21
N THR A 466 -22.33 10.32 29.69
CA THR A 466 -23.10 11.26 28.82
C THR A 466 -23.24 12.66 29.42
N SER A 467 -23.11 12.81 30.75
CA SER A 467 -23.19 14.13 31.38
C SER A 467 -21.94 14.96 31.11
N ALA A 468 -22.08 16.29 31.07
CA ALA A 468 -20.95 17.18 30.87
C ALA A 468 -19.83 16.99 31.92
N ALA A 469 -20.20 16.71 33.17
CA ALA A 469 -19.24 16.47 34.25
C ALA A 469 -18.42 15.20 34.03
N GLU A 470 -19.06 14.11 33.62
CA GLU A 470 -18.37 12.84 33.35
C GLU A 470 -17.45 12.91 32.13
N LYS A 471 -17.82 13.69 31.10
CA LYS A 471 -17.06 13.80 29.84
C LYS A 471 -15.88 14.77 29.92
N LYS A 472 -15.91 15.74 30.84
CA LYS A 472 -14.89 16.79 30.99
C LYS A 472 -13.44 16.27 31.08
N PRO A 473 -13.12 15.18 31.81
CA PRO A 473 -11.75 14.65 31.88
C PRO A 473 -11.20 14.12 30.55
N TYR A 474 -12.09 13.76 29.61
CA TYR A 474 -11.74 13.19 28.31
C TYR A 474 -11.55 14.25 27.22
N ALA A 475 -11.71 15.53 27.57
CA ALA A 475 -11.65 16.62 26.61
C ALA A 475 -10.23 17.05 26.20
N GLY A 476 -9.19 16.46 26.80
CA GLY A 476 -7.79 16.83 26.54
C GLY A 476 -6.82 15.75 26.98
N ASP A 477 -5.56 15.88 26.57
CA ASP A 477 -4.42 15.12 27.07
C ASP A 477 -3.49 16.02 27.91
N MET A 478 -2.22 15.63 28.06
CA MET A 478 -1.22 16.41 28.80
C MET A 478 -0.52 17.46 27.93
N GLY A 479 -0.84 17.53 26.63
CA GLY A 479 -0.30 18.48 25.70
C GLY A 479 -0.87 19.89 25.85
N HIS A 480 -0.30 20.81 25.08
CA HIS A 480 -0.71 22.22 25.02
C HIS A 480 -1.88 22.47 24.05
N HIS A 481 -2.33 21.44 23.32
CA HIS A 481 -3.34 21.57 22.28
C HIS A 481 -4.73 21.94 22.83
N PRO A 482 -5.59 22.56 22.00
CA PRO A 482 -6.97 22.88 22.38
C PRO A 482 -7.75 21.66 22.85
N ARG A 483 -8.61 21.87 23.84
CA ARG A 483 -9.53 20.85 24.36
C ARG A 483 -10.79 20.75 23.50
N ALA A 484 -11.33 19.55 23.35
CA ALA A 484 -12.61 19.29 22.68
C ALA A 484 -13.38 18.22 23.45
N THR A 485 -14.65 18.46 23.79
CA THR A 485 -15.45 17.53 24.61
C THR A 485 -16.11 16.47 23.72
N PRO A 486 -16.07 15.17 24.08
CA PRO A 486 -16.76 14.14 23.29
C PRO A 486 -18.28 14.23 23.44
N ASP A 487 -19.01 13.59 22.53
CA ASP A 487 -20.47 13.43 22.65
C ASP A 487 -20.81 12.36 23.67
N VAL A 488 -20.04 11.26 23.69
CA VAL A 488 -20.19 10.13 24.63
C VAL A 488 -18.83 9.51 24.94
N VAL A 489 -18.67 8.93 26.14
CA VAL A 489 -17.48 8.13 26.49
C VAL A 489 -17.94 6.72 26.83
N VAL A 490 -17.22 5.71 26.36
CA VAL A 490 -17.51 4.30 26.66
C VAL A 490 -16.25 3.58 27.16
N LEU A 491 -16.43 2.79 28.22
CA LEU A 491 -15.37 2.04 28.89
C LEU A 491 -15.58 0.52 28.68
N PRO A 492 -15.12 -0.06 27.56
CA PRO A 492 -15.24 -1.50 27.33
C PRO A 492 -14.34 -2.30 28.29
N SER A 493 -14.82 -3.46 28.72
CA SER A 493 -14.09 -4.40 29.59
C SER A 493 -13.51 -5.61 28.84
N SER A 494 -13.84 -5.78 27.55
CA SER A 494 -13.32 -6.89 26.74
C SER A 494 -13.13 -6.55 25.26
N THR A 495 -12.34 -7.37 24.55
CA THR A 495 -12.17 -7.29 23.09
C THR A 495 -13.50 -7.48 22.35
N ALA A 496 -14.35 -8.40 22.81
CA ALA A 496 -15.64 -8.69 22.16
C ALA A 496 -16.62 -7.51 22.30
N GLU A 497 -16.67 -6.88 23.48
CA GLU A 497 -17.46 -5.67 23.69
C GLU A 497 -16.93 -4.51 22.86
N THR A 498 -15.61 -4.30 22.84
CA THR A 498 -14.95 -3.30 21.98
C THR A 498 -15.33 -3.49 20.52
N ALA A 499 -15.30 -4.73 20.01
CA ALA A 499 -15.71 -5.07 18.66
C ALA A 499 -17.15 -4.68 18.33
N LYS A 500 -18.10 -4.93 19.25
CA LYS A 500 -19.50 -4.53 19.07
C LYS A 500 -19.69 -3.02 19.10
N ILE A 501 -19.03 -2.31 20.01
CA ILE A 501 -19.08 -0.84 20.09
C ILE A 501 -18.52 -0.22 18.81
N VAL A 502 -17.33 -0.65 18.38
CA VAL A 502 -16.69 -0.13 17.16
C VAL A 502 -17.53 -0.45 15.92
N ARG A 503 -18.11 -1.65 15.82
CA ARG A 503 -19.04 -2.00 14.74
C ARG A 503 -20.27 -1.09 14.71
N LEU A 504 -20.87 -0.81 15.87
CA LEU A 504 -22.01 0.10 15.96
C LEU A 504 -21.63 1.52 15.51
N CYS A 505 -20.46 2.01 15.91
CA CYS A 505 -19.92 3.29 15.45
C CYS A 505 -19.69 3.29 13.94
N TYR A 506 -19.12 2.21 13.39
CA TYR A 506 -18.89 2.04 11.97
C TYR A 506 -20.21 2.11 11.19
N GLU A 507 -21.21 1.31 11.58
CA GLU A 507 -22.54 1.26 10.96
C GLU A 507 -23.23 2.63 10.98
N ARG A 508 -23.09 3.37 12.08
CA ARG A 508 -23.70 4.70 12.29
C ARG A 508 -22.82 5.88 11.87
N ARG A 509 -21.61 5.62 11.36
CA ARG A 509 -20.60 6.63 10.97
C ARG A 509 -20.29 7.60 12.12
N VAL A 510 -20.12 7.10 13.34
CA VAL A 510 -19.74 7.91 14.50
C VAL A 510 -18.21 7.83 14.68
N PRO A 511 -17.50 8.97 14.80
CA PRO A 511 -16.07 9.00 15.11
C PRO A 511 -15.74 8.26 16.41
N VAL A 512 -14.61 7.58 16.43
CA VAL A 512 -14.08 6.85 17.59
C VAL A 512 -12.66 7.34 17.87
N VAL A 513 -12.48 8.02 18.99
CA VAL A 513 -11.16 8.42 19.51
C VAL A 513 -10.78 7.47 20.64
N THR A 514 -9.68 6.74 20.50
CA THR A 514 -9.21 5.83 21.54
C THR A 514 -8.42 6.58 22.60
N ARG A 515 -8.60 6.21 23.87
CA ARG A 515 -7.87 6.79 25.00
C ARG A 515 -7.27 5.70 25.89
N GLY A 516 -5.98 5.83 26.16
CA GLY A 516 -5.26 5.11 27.21
C GLY A 516 -5.34 5.86 28.54
N ALA A 517 -4.19 6.13 29.16
CA ALA A 517 -4.11 6.96 30.37
C ALA A 517 -4.31 8.47 30.10
N GLY A 518 -4.36 8.90 28.83
CA GLY A 518 -4.50 10.32 28.47
C GLY A 518 -3.23 11.15 28.66
N THR A 519 -2.05 10.50 28.67
CA THR A 519 -0.75 11.12 28.94
C THR A 519 0.02 11.57 27.69
N GLY A 520 -0.60 11.48 26.51
CA GLY A 520 -0.02 11.98 25.25
C GLY A 520 0.14 13.51 25.25
N LEU A 521 0.97 14.01 24.34
CA LEU A 521 1.36 15.42 24.27
C LEU A 521 0.97 16.12 22.96
N GLU A 522 0.59 15.36 21.93
CA GLU A 522 0.35 15.86 20.57
C GLU A 522 -1.14 15.94 20.19
N GLY A 523 -2.06 15.83 21.16
CA GLY A 523 -3.51 15.92 20.92
C GLY A 523 -4.12 14.64 20.35
N GLY A 524 -3.38 13.52 20.38
CA GLY A 524 -3.76 12.27 19.72
C GLY A 524 -5.05 11.63 20.25
N CYS A 525 -5.38 11.82 21.54
CA CYS A 525 -6.60 11.26 22.14
C CYS A 525 -7.70 12.30 22.40
N VAL A 526 -7.66 13.43 21.67
CA VAL A 526 -8.59 14.54 21.84
C VAL A 526 -9.75 14.52 20.81
N PRO A 527 -11.00 14.66 21.31
CA PRO A 527 -12.27 14.97 20.69
C PRO A 527 -12.54 15.69 19.38
N TYR A 528 -11.60 16.06 18.51
CA TYR A 528 -11.81 17.25 17.66
C TYR A 528 -13.07 17.22 16.76
N ASP A 529 -13.48 16.04 16.28
CA ASP A 529 -14.70 15.82 15.48
C ASP A 529 -15.92 15.36 16.30
N GLY A 530 -15.87 15.47 17.63
CA GLY A 530 -16.87 14.94 18.55
C GLY A 530 -16.89 13.41 18.59
N GLY A 531 -18.08 12.84 18.65
CA GLY A 531 -18.30 11.39 18.62
C GLY A 531 -17.98 10.69 19.95
N LEU A 532 -17.50 9.45 19.83
CA LEU A 532 -17.26 8.55 20.94
C LEU A 532 -15.78 8.55 21.34
N VAL A 533 -15.49 8.75 22.62
CA VAL A 533 -14.21 8.34 23.20
C VAL A 533 -14.32 6.92 23.72
N LEU A 534 -13.43 6.05 23.25
CA LEU A 534 -13.31 4.68 23.72
C LEU A 534 -12.13 4.60 24.69
N ASP A 535 -12.43 4.56 25.99
CA ASP A 535 -11.42 4.52 27.04
C ASP A 535 -11.06 3.07 27.40
N THR A 536 -9.78 2.76 27.29
CA THR A 536 -9.26 1.40 27.43
C THR A 536 -8.97 1.00 28.88
N SER A 537 -9.18 1.86 29.88
CA SER A 537 -8.81 1.62 31.28
C SER A 537 -9.41 0.33 31.88
N LEU A 538 -10.56 -0.12 31.39
CA LEU A 538 -11.20 -1.36 31.84
C LEU A 538 -10.77 -2.60 31.03
N LEU A 539 -10.00 -2.44 29.95
CA LEU A 539 -9.30 -3.52 29.23
C LEU A 539 -8.07 -3.99 30.01
N LYS A 540 -8.28 -4.28 31.30
CA LYS A 540 -7.33 -4.87 32.25
C LYS A 540 -7.82 -6.24 32.73
N ALA A 541 -9.12 -6.54 32.62
CA ALA A 541 -9.77 -7.72 33.18
C ALA A 541 -10.40 -8.60 32.09
N ARG A 542 -10.48 -9.92 32.33
CA ARG A 542 -11.13 -10.88 31.41
C ARG A 542 -12.61 -11.14 31.74
N SER A 543 -13.07 -10.76 32.94
CA SER A 543 -14.46 -10.81 33.41
C SER A 543 -14.61 -9.94 34.67
N VAL A 544 -15.74 -9.23 34.81
CA VAL A 544 -16.14 -8.60 36.07
C VAL A 544 -17.07 -9.59 36.77
N THR A 545 -16.59 -10.24 37.83
CA THR A 545 -17.44 -11.06 38.70
C THR A 545 -17.12 -10.69 40.15
N VAL A 546 -18.17 -10.39 40.90
CA VAL A 546 -18.12 -9.95 42.30
C VAL A 546 -17.46 -10.98 43.21
N SER A 547 -16.67 -10.45 44.15
CA SER A 547 -15.91 -11.11 45.23
C SER A 547 -14.53 -11.68 44.85
N HIS A 548 -13.53 -10.80 44.96
CA HIS A 548 -12.13 -11.09 45.28
C HIS A 548 -11.21 -11.75 44.22
N CYS A 549 -11.61 -11.96 42.97
CA CYS A 549 -10.66 -12.34 41.91
C CYS A 549 -10.98 -11.67 40.57
N LEU A 550 -10.33 -10.54 40.27
CA LEU A 550 -10.18 -10.08 38.89
C LEU A 550 -9.27 -11.09 38.17
N LEU A 551 -9.78 -11.80 37.16
CA LEU A 551 -8.90 -12.43 36.18
C LEU A 551 -8.21 -11.30 35.41
N LYS A 552 -7.04 -10.88 35.87
CA LYS A 552 -6.19 -9.92 35.16
C LYS A 552 -5.91 -10.51 33.77
N THR A 553 -6.11 -9.70 32.72
CA THR A 553 -5.64 -10.01 31.36
C THR A 553 -4.14 -10.27 31.35
N THR A 554 -3.43 -9.64 32.29
CA THR A 554 -2.02 -9.85 32.58
C THR A 554 -1.73 -11.28 33.02
N ARG A 555 -1.05 -12.04 32.17
CA ARG A 555 -0.58 -13.40 32.46
C ARG A 555 0.78 -13.65 31.83
N MET A 556 1.59 -14.47 32.51
CA MET A 556 2.81 -15.02 31.93
C MET A 556 2.49 -16.01 30.82
N VAL A 557 3.33 -16.05 29.79
CA VAL A 557 3.33 -17.14 28.82
C VAL A 557 4.21 -18.28 29.39
N PRO A 558 3.67 -19.48 29.62
CA PRO A 558 4.45 -20.57 30.23
C PRO A 558 5.71 -20.90 29.43
N GLY A 559 6.85 -20.98 30.10
CA GLY A 559 8.15 -21.31 29.49
C GLY A 559 8.80 -20.19 28.68
N GLU A 560 8.18 -19.01 28.58
CA GLU A 560 8.62 -17.91 27.73
C GLU A 560 8.85 -16.63 28.53
N GLN A 561 9.80 -15.79 28.10
CA GLN A 561 9.98 -14.43 28.64
C GLN A 561 8.98 -13.45 28.00
N LEU A 562 7.70 -13.80 28.07
CA LEU A 562 6.60 -13.03 27.49
C LEU A 562 5.45 -12.90 28.50
N ALA A 563 4.75 -11.77 28.45
CA ALA A 563 3.47 -11.60 29.11
C ALA A 563 2.39 -11.18 28.10
N VAL A 564 1.19 -11.72 28.25
CA VAL A 564 -0.01 -11.20 27.60
C VAL A 564 -0.63 -10.18 28.54
N VAL A 565 -0.96 -8.99 28.05
CA VAL A 565 -1.42 -7.84 28.83
C VAL A 565 -2.56 -7.11 28.11
N GLY A 566 -3.57 -6.67 28.84
CA GLY A 566 -4.63 -5.84 28.28
C GLY A 566 -4.13 -4.42 27.96
N ALA A 567 -4.71 -3.78 26.95
CA ALA A 567 -4.29 -2.46 26.47
C ALA A 567 -4.42 -1.35 27.54
N GLY A 568 -5.33 -1.51 28.49
CA GLY A 568 -5.56 -0.56 29.57
C GLY A 568 -4.56 -0.62 30.72
N VAL A 569 -3.79 -1.71 30.82
CA VAL A 569 -2.84 -1.93 31.93
C VAL A 569 -1.81 -0.81 31.93
N LEU A 570 -1.58 -0.18 33.09
CA LEU A 570 -0.57 0.85 33.25
C LEU A 570 0.82 0.23 33.37
N LYS A 571 1.85 0.95 32.94
CA LYS A 571 3.24 0.49 33.04
C LYS A 571 3.61 0.07 34.47
N ASN A 572 3.25 0.85 35.48
CA ASN A 572 3.56 0.53 36.87
C ASN A 572 2.75 -0.65 37.40
N GLU A 573 1.54 -0.89 36.89
CA GLU A 573 0.75 -2.09 37.22
C GLU A 573 1.41 -3.35 36.65
N LEU A 574 1.93 -3.27 35.43
CA LEU A 574 2.68 -4.36 34.80
C LEU A 574 3.99 -4.63 35.55
N ASP A 575 4.76 -3.60 35.91
CA ASP A 575 5.99 -3.78 36.69
C ASP A 575 5.71 -4.44 38.04
N ALA A 576 4.66 -3.99 38.75
CA ALA A 576 4.24 -4.60 40.02
C ALA A 576 3.84 -6.07 39.86
N PHE A 577 3.18 -6.45 38.75
CA PHE A 577 2.87 -7.84 38.44
C PHE A 577 4.12 -8.68 38.16
N LEU A 578 5.11 -8.12 37.46
CA LEU A 578 6.31 -8.85 37.04
C LEU A 578 7.37 -8.97 38.13
N LYS A 579 7.37 -8.04 39.10
CA LYS A 579 8.38 -7.98 40.17
C LYS A 579 8.52 -9.29 40.97
N PRO A 580 7.44 -9.96 41.44
CA PRO A 580 7.55 -11.25 42.13
C PRO A 580 8.16 -12.38 41.26
N HIS A 581 8.12 -12.23 39.94
CA HIS A 581 8.70 -13.19 38.99
C HIS A 581 10.16 -12.87 38.62
N GLY A 582 10.76 -11.83 39.20
CA GLY A 582 12.13 -11.42 38.88
C GLY A 582 12.27 -10.88 37.44
N LEU A 583 11.18 -10.43 36.83
CA LEU A 583 11.14 -9.92 35.46
C LEU A 583 10.71 -8.46 35.43
N LEU A 584 10.95 -7.78 34.30
CA LEU A 584 10.48 -6.43 34.00
C LEU A 584 10.09 -6.28 32.52
N PHE A 585 9.29 -5.26 32.22
CA PHE A 585 9.06 -4.76 30.87
C PHE A 585 10.00 -3.58 30.61
N GLY A 586 10.72 -3.62 29.49
CA GLY A 586 11.89 -2.78 29.23
C GLY A 586 11.64 -1.28 29.14
N PRO A 587 10.74 -0.82 28.24
CA PRO A 587 10.46 0.60 28.06
C PRO A 587 9.97 1.29 29.34
N ASP A 588 10.52 2.48 29.63
CA ASP A 588 10.32 3.18 30.90
C ASP A 588 10.02 4.69 30.74
N PRO A 589 8.83 5.04 30.21
CA PRO A 589 8.37 6.42 30.13
C PRO A 589 8.02 7.00 31.52
N SER A 590 8.28 8.29 31.70
CA SER A 590 8.07 8.98 32.99
C SER A 590 6.59 9.20 33.36
N SER A 591 5.67 9.13 32.41
CA SER A 591 4.25 9.51 32.58
C SER A 591 3.31 8.40 33.07
N ASN A 592 3.82 7.18 33.32
CA ASN A 592 3.02 5.99 33.64
C ASN A 592 1.83 5.74 32.67
N PRO A 593 2.08 5.65 31.35
CA PRO A 593 1.05 5.41 30.34
C PRO A 593 0.46 3.99 30.43
N SER A 594 -0.64 3.77 29.70
CA SER A 594 -1.12 2.41 29.43
C SER A 594 -0.26 1.71 28.38
N ILE A 595 -0.11 0.38 28.47
CA ILE A 595 0.70 -0.40 27.51
C ILE A 595 0.13 -0.26 26.08
N GLY A 596 -1.19 -0.21 25.93
CA GLY A 596 -1.83 0.06 24.63
C GLY A 596 -1.51 1.46 24.10
N GLY A 597 -1.42 2.46 24.97
CA GLY A 597 -1.00 3.81 24.60
C GLY A 597 0.45 3.83 24.13
N MET A 598 1.36 3.19 24.87
CA MET A 598 2.77 3.06 24.50
C MET A 598 2.96 2.41 23.12
N ALA A 599 2.22 1.35 22.83
CA ALA A 599 2.23 0.70 21.51
C ALA A 599 1.64 1.61 20.41
N SER A 600 0.55 2.32 20.72
CA SER A 600 -0.15 3.17 19.75
C SER A 600 0.66 4.41 19.36
N THR A 601 1.42 5.01 20.27
CA THR A 601 2.28 6.17 19.96
C THR A 601 3.69 5.76 19.53
N GLY A 602 4.08 4.51 19.79
CA GLY A 602 5.47 4.07 19.62
C GLY A 602 6.42 4.63 20.67
N GLY A 603 5.88 5.06 21.83
CA GLY A 603 6.64 5.74 22.87
C GLY A 603 7.83 4.93 23.40
N SER A 604 8.82 5.64 23.93
CA SER A 604 10.07 5.09 24.41
C SER A 604 10.29 5.44 25.89
N GLY A 605 11.52 5.71 26.31
CA GLY A 605 11.84 6.26 27.62
C GLY A 605 13.31 6.06 27.99
N MET A 606 13.65 6.38 29.24
CA MET A 606 15.05 6.46 29.73
C MET A 606 15.85 5.15 29.58
N SER A 607 15.19 4.01 29.44
CA SER A 607 15.80 2.68 29.35
C SER A 607 15.98 2.15 27.92
N THR A 608 15.64 2.96 26.90
CA THR A 608 15.63 2.55 25.50
C THR A 608 16.99 2.08 25.01
N LEU A 609 18.08 2.68 25.49
CA LEU A 609 19.45 2.24 25.16
C LEU A 609 19.67 0.73 25.38
N LYS A 610 19.18 0.19 26.51
CA LYS A 610 19.41 -1.21 26.89
C LYS A 610 18.29 -2.15 26.46
N TYR A 611 17.05 -1.69 26.53
CA TYR A 611 15.88 -2.56 26.32
C TYR A 611 15.13 -2.29 25.02
N GLY A 612 15.43 -1.21 24.29
CA GLY A 612 14.69 -0.79 23.11
C GLY A 612 13.38 -0.07 23.43
N THR A 613 12.72 0.37 22.38
CA THR A 613 11.43 1.10 22.37
C THR A 613 10.24 0.18 22.62
N SER A 614 9.05 0.76 22.77
CA SER A 614 7.81 -0.04 22.81
C SER A 614 7.59 -0.84 21.52
N LYS A 615 7.95 -0.27 20.35
CA LYS A 615 7.79 -0.95 19.06
C LYS A 615 8.61 -2.24 18.97
N GLU A 616 9.80 -2.25 19.53
CA GLU A 616 10.70 -3.42 19.53
C GLU A 616 10.30 -4.50 20.54
N ASN A 617 9.56 -4.11 21.58
CA ASN A 617 9.20 -5.00 22.68
C ASN A 617 7.78 -5.58 22.58
N VAL A 618 6.99 -5.18 21.59
CA VAL A 618 5.68 -5.79 21.31
C VAL A 618 5.85 -6.95 20.31
N ARG A 619 5.43 -8.17 20.71
CA ARG A 619 5.50 -9.37 19.87
C ARG A 619 4.24 -9.62 19.06
N SER A 620 3.08 -9.30 19.60
CA SER A 620 1.78 -9.54 18.99
C SER A 620 0.74 -8.61 19.60
N MET A 621 -0.26 -8.22 18.83
CA MET A 621 -1.40 -7.42 19.28
C MET A 621 -2.71 -8.04 18.80
N THR A 622 -3.71 -8.01 19.68
CA THR A 622 -5.12 -8.19 19.32
C THR A 622 -5.71 -6.81 19.03
N VAL A 623 -6.25 -6.64 17.83
CA VAL A 623 -6.77 -5.36 17.35
C VAL A 623 -8.22 -5.53 16.89
N VAL A 624 -9.06 -4.58 17.29
CA VAL A 624 -10.39 -4.37 16.73
C VAL A 624 -10.28 -3.39 15.56
N THR A 625 -10.52 -3.89 14.36
CA THR A 625 -10.54 -3.11 13.11
C THR A 625 -11.73 -2.14 13.05
N PRO A 626 -11.72 -1.15 12.15
CA PRO A 626 -12.80 -0.17 12.03
C PRO A 626 -14.18 -0.80 11.79
N SER A 627 -14.26 -1.92 11.07
CA SER A 627 -15.51 -2.66 10.86
C SER A 627 -15.93 -3.53 12.05
N GLY A 628 -15.23 -3.44 13.19
CA GLY A 628 -15.46 -4.25 14.38
C GLY A 628 -15.01 -5.71 14.28
N ARG A 629 -14.16 -6.08 13.31
CA ARG A 629 -13.54 -7.42 13.28
C ARG A 629 -12.35 -7.48 14.23
N VAL A 630 -12.15 -8.61 14.89
CA VAL A 630 -11.00 -8.87 15.75
C VAL A 630 -9.92 -9.59 14.94
N ILE A 631 -8.72 -9.04 14.93
CA ILE A 631 -7.56 -9.66 14.30
C ILE A 631 -6.44 -9.84 15.32
N GLN A 632 -5.63 -10.87 15.11
CA GLN A 632 -4.31 -10.99 15.72
C GLN A 632 -3.28 -10.63 14.66
N THR A 633 -2.47 -9.63 14.94
CA THR A 633 -1.48 -9.07 13.99
C THR A 633 -0.40 -10.07 13.58
N ARG A 634 0.05 -10.92 14.52
CA ARG A 634 0.91 -12.08 14.25
C ARG A 634 0.90 -13.06 15.41
N ARG A 635 1.44 -14.26 15.23
CA ARG A 635 1.74 -15.18 16.34
C ARG A 635 2.81 -14.59 17.26
N ALA A 636 2.68 -14.82 18.57
CA ALA A 636 3.61 -14.35 19.59
C ALA A 636 4.91 -15.17 19.66
N VAL A 637 5.55 -15.35 18.51
CA VAL A 637 6.84 -16.05 18.35
C VAL A 637 7.91 -15.07 17.87
N ARG A 638 9.18 -15.40 18.10
CA ARG A 638 10.30 -14.52 17.76
C ARG A 638 10.44 -14.27 16.25
N LYS A 639 10.24 -15.28 15.40
CA LYS A 639 10.41 -15.21 13.95
C LYS A 639 9.11 -15.60 13.25
N SER A 640 8.76 -14.87 12.20
CA SER A 640 7.59 -15.14 11.34
C SER A 640 7.85 -14.50 9.97
N SER A 641 7.55 -15.22 8.89
CA SER A 641 7.69 -14.76 7.51
C SER A 641 6.44 -15.13 6.68
N THR A 642 5.30 -15.22 7.34
CA THR A 642 4.01 -15.66 6.75
C THR A 642 3.14 -14.45 6.40
N GLY A 643 3.51 -13.72 5.35
CA GLY A 643 2.79 -12.53 4.88
C GLY A 643 3.31 -11.20 5.45
N TYR A 644 2.53 -10.13 5.31
CA TYR A 644 2.89 -8.77 5.73
C TYR A 644 3.02 -8.62 7.25
N GLU A 645 3.92 -7.74 7.71
CA GLU A 645 4.14 -7.47 9.14
C GLU A 645 3.10 -6.49 9.69
N LEU A 646 1.95 -7.02 10.12
CA LEU A 646 0.86 -6.19 10.63
C LEU A 646 1.19 -5.53 11.98
N ASN A 647 2.17 -5.98 12.78
CA ASN A 647 2.56 -5.22 13.97
C ASN A 647 3.07 -3.83 13.58
N ALA A 648 3.92 -3.75 12.55
CA ALA A 648 4.50 -2.49 12.09
C ALA A 648 3.44 -1.50 11.61
N LEU A 649 2.31 -2.01 11.11
CA LEU A 649 1.20 -1.19 10.65
C LEU A 649 0.45 -0.51 11.81
N TYR A 650 0.26 -1.19 12.93
CA TYR A 650 -0.51 -0.67 14.08
C TYR A 650 0.35 0.03 15.15
N LEU A 651 1.65 -0.28 15.22
CA LEU A 651 2.58 0.35 16.15
C LEU A 651 2.93 1.78 15.71
N GLY A 652 2.56 2.77 16.52
CA GLY A 652 2.69 4.19 16.13
C GLY A 652 1.51 4.71 15.28
N ALA A 653 0.45 3.93 15.09
CA ALA A 653 -0.72 4.38 14.32
C ALA A 653 -1.68 5.30 15.10
N GLU A 654 -1.43 5.55 16.39
CA GLU A 654 -2.19 6.45 17.26
C GLU A 654 -3.72 6.22 17.23
N GLY A 655 -4.13 4.95 17.14
CA GLY A 655 -5.56 4.59 17.09
C GLY A 655 -6.26 4.91 15.77
N THR A 656 -5.54 5.41 14.75
CA THR A 656 -6.11 5.76 13.44
C THR A 656 -6.48 4.53 12.60
N LEU A 657 -5.91 3.35 12.86
CA LEU A 657 -6.20 2.14 12.07
C LEU A 657 -7.09 1.12 12.80
N GLY A 658 -7.37 1.33 14.09
CA GLY A 658 -8.12 0.39 14.92
C GLY A 658 -7.83 0.56 16.40
N VAL A 659 -8.46 -0.29 17.22
CA VAL A 659 -8.31 -0.29 18.68
C VAL A 659 -7.47 -1.48 19.12
N ILE A 660 -6.28 -1.24 19.69
CA ILE A 660 -5.50 -2.29 20.35
C ILE A 660 -6.19 -2.65 21.67
N THR A 661 -6.50 -3.93 21.88
CA THR A 661 -7.20 -4.38 23.10
C THR A 661 -6.35 -5.29 23.99
N GLU A 662 -5.39 -6.01 23.42
CA GLU A 662 -4.47 -6.90 24.13
C GLU A 662 -3.12 -6.94 23.40
N LEU A 663 -2.03 -7.10 24.13
CA LEU A 663 -0.67 -7.17 23.61
C LEU A 663 0.07 -8.36 24.23
N THR A 664 0.97 -8.98 23.47
CA THR A 664 2.01 -9.85 24.02
C THR A 664 3.34 -9.11 23.99
N VAL A 665 3.93 -8.89 25.16
CA VAL A 665 5.14 -8.08 25.34
C VAL A 665 6.34 -8.94 25.73
N ARG A 666 7.52 -8.53 25.29
CA ARG A 666 8.82 -9.09 25.68
C ARG A 666 9.18 -8.66 27.10
N LEU A 667 9.69 -9.60 27.88
CA LEU A 667 10.17 -9.37 29.25
C LEU A 667 11.68 -9.56 29.34
N PHE A 668 12.26 -8.95 30.37
CA PHE A 668 13.69 -9.02 30.68
C PHE A 668 13.89 -9.43 32.13
N PRO A 669 15.00 -10.11 32.47
CA PRO A 669 15.40 -10.30 33.86
C PRO A 669 15.57 -8.97 34.58
N ARG A 670 15.11 -8.91 35.83
CA ARG A 670 15.34 -7.75 36.69
C ARG A 670 16.78 -7.79 37.22
N PRO A 671 17.56 -6.71 37.04
CA PRO A 671 18.94 -6.67 37.53
C PRO A 671 18.97 -6.69 39.06
N THR A 672 19.98 -7.35 39.63
CA THR A 672 20.23 -7.39 41.09
C THR A 672 21.22 -6.32 41.55
N VAL A 673 21.96 -5.73 40.62
CA VAL A 673 22.92 -4.64 40.86
C VAL A 673 22.47 -3.40 40.11
N ARG A 674 22.53 -2.26 40.80
CA ARG A 674 22.29 -0.92 40.28
C ARG A 674 23.28 0.04 40.92
N CYS A 675 23.96 0.85 40.14
CA CYS A 675 24.74 1.99 40.61
C CYS A 675 24.56 3.17 39.65
N GLY A 676 24.90 4.37 40.07
CA GLY A 676 24.80 5.53 39.19
C GLY A 676 25.96 6.48 39.33
N ALA A 677 25.95 7.49 38.49
CA ALA A 677 26.97 8.50 38.48
C ALA A 677 26.47 9.79 37.86
N VAL A 678 27.19 10.87 38.16
CA VAL A 678 27.01 12.17 37.57
C VAL A 678 28.32 12.64 36.97
N ALA A 679 28.26 13.16 35.74
CA ALA A 679 29.40 13.79 35.10
C ALA A 679 29.02 15.22 34.68
N THR A 680 29.78 16.20 35.16
CA THR A 680 29.57 17.63 34.87
C THR A 680 30.55 18.10 33.82
N PHE A 681 30.10 18.97 32.91
CA PHE A 681 30.84 19.43 31.74
C PHE A 681 30.83 20.96 31.65
N PRO A 682 31.79 21.57 30.91
CA PRO A 682 31.81 23.00 30.69
C PRO A 682 30.69 23.49 29.75
N ASP A 683 30.26 22.62 28.83
CA ASP A 683 29.22 22.92 27.82
C ASP A 683 28.47 21.64 27.39
N VAL A 684 27.31 21.82 26.75
CA VAL A 684 26.46 20.70 26.26
C VAL A 684 27.14 19.90 25.13
N ALA A 685 28.02 20.52 24.35
CA ALA A 685 28.75 19.87 23.27
C ALA A 685 29.70 18.78 23.80
N SER A 686 30.41 19.09 24.89
CA SER A 686 31.35 18.20 25.58
C SER A 686 30.63 17.00 26.20
N ALA A 687 29.48 17.25 26.84
CA ALA A 687 28.62 16.19 27.34
C ALA A 687 28.11 15.28 26.21
N ALA A 688 27.58 15.86 25.13
CA ALA A 688 27.08 15.10 23.98
C ALA A 688 28.18 14.29 23.25
N LYS A 689 29.42 14.81 23.13
CA LYS A 689 30.55 14.02 22.58
C LYS A 689 30.88 12.80 23.44
N THR A 690 30.81 12.93 24.76
CA THR A 690 30.99 11.79 25.67
C THR A 690 29.94 10.71 25.41
N VAL A 691 28.70 11.11 25.14
CA VAL A 691 27.61 10.19 24.79
C VAL A 691 27.89 9.47 23.48
N VAL A 692 28.39 10.17 22.46
CA VAL A 692 28.80 9.56 21.18
C VAL A 692 29.89 8.51 21.38
N ASP A 693 30.93 8.85 22.16
CA ASP A 693 32.01 7.92 22.50
C ASP A 693 31.45 6.69 23.26
N ALA A 694 30.54 6.91 24.22
CA ALA A 694 29.95 5.84 25.03
C ALA A 694 29.07 4.86 24.24
N VAL A 695 28.26 5.37 23.30
CA VAL A 695 27.46 4.54 22.38
C VAL A 695 28.38 3.69 21.49
N GLY A 696 29.47 4.28 20.97
CA GLY A 696 30.46 3.57 20.18
C GLY A 696 31.24 2.49 20.97
N ALA A 697 31.46 2.72 22.27
CA ALA A 697 32.13 1.77 23.16
C ALA A 697 31.25 0.57 23.58
N ASN A 698 29.93 0.64 23.34
CA ASN A 698 28.97 -0.42 23.66
C ASN A 698 29.04 -0.92 25.12
N LEU A 699 28.93 0.03 26.07
CA LEU A 699 28.94 -0.27 27.51
C LEU A 699 27.78 -1.21 27.87
N GLN A 700 28.08 -2.36 28.48
CA GLN A 700 27.13 -3.47 28.64
C GLN A 700 26.10 -3.22 29.76
N THR A 701 26.52 -2.51 30.81
CA THR A 701 25.72 -2.28 32.01
C THR A 701 24.97 -0.95 31.96
N LEU A 702 25.37 0.01 31.11
CA LEU A 702 24.71 1.31 30.97
C LEU A 702 23.23 1.14 30.60
N LEU A 703 22.34 1.60 31.48
CA LEU A 703 20.88 1.55 31.32
C LEU A 703 20.34 2.91 30.90
N ARG A 704 20.69 3.95 31.65
CA ARG A 704 20.22 5.32 31.42
C ARG A 704 21.41 6.24 31.24
N CYS A 705 21.33 7.12 30.25
CA CYS A 705 22.28 8.18 30.00
C CYS A 705 21.49 9.43 29.63
N GLU A 706 21.39 10.35 30.58
CA GLU A 706 20.49 11.49 30.49
C GLU A 706 21.26 12.80 30.57
N LEU A 707 20.99 13.75 29.68
CA LEU A 707 21.57 15.08 29.74
C LEU A 707 20.58 16.08 30.34
N MET A 708 21.05 16.92 31.26
CA MET A 708 20.44 18.22 31.56
C MET A 708 21.43 19.33 31.31
N ASN A 709 20.99 20.42 30.68
CA ASN A 709 21.82 21.60 30.52
C ASN A 709 21.84 22.47 31.78
N ASP A 710 22.62 23.56 31.78
CA ASP A 710 22.82 24.40 32.97
C ASP A 710 21.52 25.06 33.46
N GLU A 711 20.67 25.54 32.55
CA GLU A 711 19.36 26.10 32.88
C GLU A 711 18.39 25.05 33.41
N GLY A 712 18.46 23.80 32.90
CA GLY A 712 17.71 22.69 33.46
C GLY A 712 18.12 22.38 34.90
N ILE A 713 19.42 22.39 35.19
CA ILE A 713 19.94 22.23 36.56
C ILE A 713 19.50 23.40 37.45
N GLU A 714 19.61 24.65 36.98
CA GLU A 714 19.14 25.83 37.71
C GLU A 714 17.64 25.71 38.03
N CYS A 715 16.84 25.28 37.05
CA CYS A 715 15.42 25.07 37.20
C CYS A 715 15.09 24.07 38.31
N THR A 716 15.76 22.91 38.29
CA THR A 716 15.59 21.89 39.33
C THR A 716 16.04 22.40 40.71
N ASN A 717 17.19 23.08 40.80
CA ASN A 717 17.68 23.67 42.07
C ASN A 717 16.67 24.67 42.66
N VAL A 718 16.09 25.54 41.83
CA VAL A 718 15.12 26.54 42.28
C VAL A 718 13.85 25.89 42.84
N VAL A 719 13.33 24.87 42.13
CA VAL A 719 12.00 24.28 42.40
C VAL A 719 12.07 23.18 43.46
N PHE A 720 13.07 22.31 43.40
CA PHE A 720 13.21 21.14 44.28
C PHE A 720 14.27 21.32 45.37
N LYS A 721 14.96 22.47 45.41
CA LYS A 721 15.97 22.80 46.43
C LYS A 721 17.18 21.85 46.43
N THR A 722 17.51 21.29 45.27
CA THR A 722 18.74 20.53 45.06
C THR A 722 19.97 21.46 45.09
N THR A 723 21.15 20.89 45.34
CA THR A 723 22.43 21.61 45.51
C THR A 723 23.42 21.36 44.37
N LEU A 724 22.93 20.94 43.20
CA LEU A 724 23.76 20.61 42.04
C LEU A 724 24.46 21.86 41.49
N ALA A 725 25.71 21.73 41.04
CA ALA A 725 26.42 22.83 40.40
C ALA A 725 25.71 23.19 39.07
N ARG A 726 25.46 24.48 38.84
CA ARG A 726 24.85 24.97 37.59
C ARG A 726 25.83 24.78 36.42
N ALA A 727 25.76 23.63 35.76
CA ALA A 727 26.54 23.27 34.59
C ALA A 727 25.88 22.08 33.87
N PRO A 728 26.12 21.91 32.55
CA PRO A 728 25.65 20.74 31.82
C PRO A 728 26.11 19.43 32.48
N THR A 729 25.17 18.51 32.65
CA THR A 729 25.36 17.35 33.52
C THR A 729 24.74 16.09 32.89
N LEU A 730 25.53 15.02 32.81
CA LEU A 730 25.05 13.68 32.49
C LEU A 730 24.67 12.93 33.77
N PHE A 731 23.46 12.38 33.81
CA PHE A 731 23.00 11.44 34.83
C PHE A 731 23.05 10.03 34.25
N LEU A 732 23.72 9.14 34.96
CA LEU A 732 24.08 7.81 34.48
C LEU A 732 23.57 6.75 35.44
N GLU A 733 23.11 5.65 34.89
CA GLU A 733 22.74 4.47 35.67
C GLU A 733 23.24 3.22 34.98
N PHE A 734 23.93 2.37 35.75
CA PHE A 734 24.47 1.10 35.32
C PHE A 734 23.77 -0.02 36.09
N VAL A 735 23.36 -1.07 35.37
CA VAL A 735 22.63 -2.21 35.92
C VAL A 735 23.18 -3.54 35.40
N GLY A 736 23.10 -4.56 36.25
CA GLY A 736 23.53 -5.91 35.92
C GLY A 736 23.30 -6.88 37.06
N ASN A 737 24.05 -7.99 37.04
CA ASN A 737 24.09 -8.97 38.13
C ASN A 737 25.48 -9.06 38.79
N ASP A 738 26.43 -8.29 38.28
CA ASP A 738 27.80 -8.20 38.75
C ASP A 738 28.16 -6.72 38.95
N ARG A 739 28.60 -6.39 40.16
CA ARG A 739 29.00 -5.03 40.52
C ARG A 739 30.31 -4.63 39.87
N GLU A 740 31.25 -5.56 39.70
CA GLU A 740 32.53 -5.26 39.09
C GLU A 740 32.36 -4.86 37.62
N ALA A 741 31.50 -5.54 36.88
CA ALA A 741 31.12 -5.17 35.51
C ALA A 741 30.52 -3.76 35.43
N ALA A 742 29.63 -3.39 36.36
CA ALA A 742 29.01 -2.06 36.38
C ALA A 742 30.04 -0.96 36.69
N GLU A 743 30.93 -1.20 37.66
CA GLU A 743 32.02 -0.27 37.97
C GLU A 743 33.04 -0.17 36.84
N LYS A 744 33.30 -1.26 36.10
CA LYS A 744 34.19 -1.26 34.94
C LYS A 744 33.66 -0.35 33.83
N ASP A 745 32.37 -0.47 33.51
CA ASP A 745 31.75 0.41 32.51
C ASP A 745 31.71 1.87 32.99
N TRP A 746 31.51 2.11 34.29
CA TRP A 746 31.67 3.44 34.85
C TRP A 746 33.10 3.98 34.68
N ARG A 747 34.15 3.19 34.96
CA ARG A 747 35.54 3.62 34.74
C ARG A 747 35.79 3.97 33.27
N ALA A 748 35.28 3.18 32.34
CA ALA A 748 35.36 3.48 30.91
C ALA A 748 34.63 4.80 30.56
N MET A 749 33.41 4.98 31.07
CA MET A 749 32.63 6.21 30.91
C MET A 749 33.35 7.44 31.49
N ALA A 750 33.96 7.30 32.67
CA ALA A 750 34.72 8.35 33.31
C ALA A 750 35.95 8.78 32.48
N GLU A 751 36.67 7.84 31.87
CA GLU A 751 37.79 8.16 30.98
C GLU A 751 37.33 8.88 29.70
N MET A 752 36.21 8.45 29.10
CA MET A 752 35.60 9.16 27.96
C MET A 752 35.14 10.56 28.36
N ALA A 753 34.56 10.71 29.56
CA ALA A 753 34.13 12.00 30.07
C ALA A 753 35.32 12.94 30.30
N LYS A 754 36.42 12.46 30.91
CA LYS A 754 37.67 13.25 31.08
C LYS A 754 38.27 13.68 29.74
N LYS A 755 38.35 12.75 28.77
CA LYS A 755 38.82 13.03 27.41
C LYS A 755 38.01 14.15 26.76
N ASN A 756 36.70 14.20 27.04
CA ASN A 756 35.78 15.24 26.59
C ASN A 756 35.56 16.34 27.65
N HIS A 757 36.57 16.63 28.46
CA HIS A 757 36.64 17.81 29.34
C HIS A 757 35.67 17.86 30.54
N ALA A 758 35.21 16.71 31.05
CA ALA A 758 34.43 16.68 32.28
C ALA A 758 35.16 17.37 33.45
N THR A 759 34.45 18.27 34.15
CA THR A 759 34.98 19.06 35.26
C THR A 759 34.78 18.39 36.61
N LYS A 760 33.77 17.51 36.72
CA LYS A 760 33.47 16.75 37.94
C LYS A 760 32.88 15.40 37.58
N LEU A 761 33.26 14.37 38.34
CA LEU A 761 32.77 13.01 38.23
C LEU A 761 32.44 12.48 39.63
N ASP A 762 31.16 12.23 39.88
CA ASP A 762 30.67 11.72 41.16
C ASP A 762 30.03 10.35 40.93
N PHE A 763 30.61 9.30 41.51
CA PHE A 763 30.00 7.98 41.51
C PHE A 763 29.11 7.83 42.73
N ALA A 764 27.86 7.39 42.52
CA ALA A 764 26.92 7.09 43.58
C ALA A 764 26.70 5.58 43.66
N ALA A 765 26.92 5.01 44.85
CA ALA A 765 26.50 3.65 45.16
C ALA A 765 24.96 3.53 45.14
N ASP A 766 24.42 2.33 45.41
CA ASP A 766 22.98 2.08 45.45
C ASP A 766 22.25 2.82 46.58
N GLY A 767 20.91 2.85 46.52
CA GLY A 767 20.04 3.39 47.58
C GLY A 767 19.61 4.84 47.38
N GLU A 768 19.34 5.54 48.50
CA GLU A 768 18.75 6.89 48.53
C GLU A 768 19.58 7.92 47.74
N ALA A 769 20.91 7.85 47.81
CA ALA A 769 21.79 8.78 47.08
C ALA A 769 21.58 8.73 45.56
N LEU A 770 21.28 7.56 45.00
CA LEU A 770 20.96 7.41 43.59
C LEU A 770 19.53 7.89 43.29
N ASP A 771 18.58 7.65 44.19
CA ASP A 771 17.19 8.07 43.99
C ASP A 771 17.03 9.60 44.04
N GLU A 772 17.76 10.30 44.92
CA GLU A 772 17.81 11.77 44.96
C GLU A 772 18.35 12.38 43.66
N LEU A 773 19.41 11.79 43.08
CA LEU A 773 19.97 12.20 41.78
C LEU A 773 18.93 12.05 40.66
N TRP A 774 18.14 10.98 40.70
CA TRP A 774 17.11 10.74 39.70
C TRP A 774 15.86 11.59 39.91
N ASP A 775 15.52 11.96 41.14
CA ASP A 775 14.40 12.87 41.41
C ASP A 775 14.65 14.27 40.84
N ALA A 776 15.91 14.73 40.89
CA ALA A 776 16.34 15.96 40.23
C ALA A 776 16.06 15.95 38.70
N ARG A 777 16.28 14.81 38.04
CA ARG A 777 16.03 14.60 36.60
C ARG A 777 14.56 14.37 36.28
N ARG A 778 13.83 13.57 37.07
CA ARG A 778 12.40 13.27 36.87
C ARG A 778 11.51 14.51 37.07
N GLY A 779 11.96 15.46 37.89
CA GLY A 779 11.24 16.69 38.18
C GLY A 779 11.20 17.73 37.05
N CYS A 780 11.92 17.55 35.93
CA CYS A 780 12.13 18.60 34.91
C CYS A 780 10.85 19.31 34.44
N TYR A 781 9.77 18.57 34.16
CA TYR A 781 8.50 19.17 33.71
C TYR A 781 7.83 20.02 34.79
N LEU A 782 7.73 19.48 36.00
CA LEU A 782 7.20 20.21 37.16
C LEU A 782 8.09 21.40 37.52
N GLY A 783 9.40 21.26 37.30
CA GLY A 783 10.40 22.30 37.40
C GLY A 783 10.06 23.46 36.47
N ALA A 784 10.03 23.18 35.16
CA ALA A 784 9.75 24.17 34.12
C ALA A 784 8.44 24.92 34.40
N MET A 785 7.37 24.20 34.73
CA MET A 785 6.04 24.77 35.03
C MET A 785 6.05 25.80 36.16
N ARG A 786 6.94 25.66 37.15
CA ARG A 786 6.98 26.52 38.35
C ARG A 786 8.14 27.51 38.35
N TYR A 787 9.08 27.39 37.41
CA TYR A 787 10.37 28.05 37.45
C TYR A 787 10.28 29.58 37.52
N ARG A 788 9.62 30.23 36.55
CA ARG A 788 9.50 31.70 36.54
C ARG A 788 8.67 32.20 37.73
N GLY A 789 7.59 31.49 38.08
CA GLY A 789 6.78 31.83 39.25
C GLY A 789 7.58 31.88 40.55
N ILE A 790 8.46 30.90 40.79
CA ILE A 790 9.33 30.91 41.97
C ILE A 790 10.39 32.03 41.88
N LYS A 791 11.00 32.25 40.70
CA LYS A 791 11.97 33.35 40.50
C LYS A 791 11.36 34.75 40.72
N GLU A 792 10.10 34.92 40.36
CA GLU A 792 9.32 36.15 40.57
C GLU A 792 8.78 36.29 42.01
N GLY A 793 9.03 35.32 42.90
CA GLY A 793 8.54 35.33 44.28
C GLY A 793 7.08 34.88 44.46
N ASN A 794 6.44 34.33 43.42
CA ASN A 794 5.08 33.81 43.45
C ASN A 794 5.04 32.29 43.17
N PRO A 795 5.26 31.44 44.19
CA PRO A 795 5.30 29.97 44.03
C PRO A 795 3.97 29.32 43.65
N LYS A 796 2.86 30.10 43.64
CA LYS A 796 1.54 29.67 43.17
C LYS A 796 1.34 29.88 41.67
N LYS A 797 2.12 30.79 41.04
CA LYS A 797 2.10 31.00 39.59
C LYS A 797 2.64 29.74 38.90
N LYS A 798 1.86 29.20 37.97
CA LYS A 798 2.24 28.09 37.09
C LYS A 798 2.14 28.57 35.66
N GLU A 799 3.14 28.23 34.85
CA GLU A 799 3.15 28.50 33.41
C GLU A 799 2.73 27.28 32.60
N HIS A 800 2.34 27.53 31.35
CA HIS A 800 2.25 26.46 30.38
C HIS A 800 3.66 26.00 30.04
N VAL A 801 3.83 24.69 29.81
CA VAL A 801 5.12 24.12 29.40
C VAL A 801 4.92 23.45 28.05
N TYR A 802 5.61 23.97 27.05
CA TYR A 802 5.75 23.27 25.79
C TYR A 802 6.84 22.20 25.94
N VAL A 803 6.57 20.98 25.47
CA VAL A 803 7.54 19.89 25.49
C VAL A 803 7.97 19.63 24.05
N GLY A 804 9.11 20.20 23.66
CA GLY A 804 9.75 19.91 22.39
C GLY A 804 10.31 18.50 22.37
N ASP A 805 10.31 17.88 21.19
CA ASP A 805 10.78 16.50 20.98
C ASP A 805 11.32 16.37 19.57
N VAL A 806 12.58 15.95 19.44
CA VAL A 806 13.26 15.62 18.18
C VAL A 806 14.28 14.51 18.44
N CYS A 807 14.61 13.76 17.40
CA CYS A 807 15.68 12.77 17.43
C CYS A 807 16.67 13.03 16.29
N VAL A 808 17.98 12.88 16.53
CA VAL A 808 19.01 13.05 15.50
C VAL A 808 20.03 11.92 15.55
N PRO A 809 20.72 11.60 14.45
CA PRO A 809 21.86 10.68 14.50
C PRO A 809 22.85 11.12 15.57
N THR A 810 23.34 10.20 16.39
CA THR A 810 24.24 10.51 17.52
C THR A 810 25.48 11.32 17.08
N SER A 811 25.99 11.07 15.88
CA SER A 811 27.09 11.83 15.25
C SER A 811 26.82 13.34 15.05
N LYS A 812 25.55 13.75 15.00
CA LYS A 812 25.10 15.14 14.85
C LYS A 812 24.59 15.76 16.14
N LEU A 813 24.51 14.96 17.22
CA LEU A 813 23.88 15.36 18.47
C LEU A 813 24.53 16.59 19.11
N ALA A 814 25.86 16.59 19.23
CA ALA A 814 26.59 17.68 19.87
C ALA A 814 26.35 19.04 19.18
N ALA A 815 26.32 19.06 17.85
CA ALA A 815 26.00 20.27 17.09
C ALA A 815 24.54 20.70 17.31
N CYS A 816 23.60 19.75 17.17
CA CYS A 816 22.17 20.04 17.26
C CYS A 816 21.77 20.60 18.62
N VAL A 817 22.24 20.01 19.74
CA VAL A 817 21.88 20.48 21.08
C VAL A 817 22.49 21.85 21.39
N SER A 818 23.74 22.08 20.96
CA SER A 818 24.44 23.36 21.18
C SER A 818 23.79 24.52 20.44
N GLU A 819 23.47 24.30 19.16
CA GLU A 819 22.77 25.30 18.35
C GLU A 819 21.35 25.56 18.86
N THR A 820 20.66 24.51 19.32
CA THR A 820 19.32 24.63 19.90
C THR A 820 19.35 25.46 21.18
N GLU A 821 20.27 25.18 22.10
CA GLU A 821 20.45 25.97 23.32
C GLU A 821 20.76 27.44 23.01
N ALA A 822 21.66 27.69 22.06
CA ALA A 822 22.02 29.05 21.63
C ALA A 822 20.81 29.81 21.07
N ASP A 823 19.96 29.16 20.27
CA ASP A 823 18.76 29.75 19.69
C ASP A 823 17.72 30.12 20.75
N PHE A 824 17.46 29.24 21.71
CA PHE A 824 16.53 29.54 22.81
C PHE A 824 17.01 30.69 23.66
N LYS A 825 18.31 30.70 24.00
CA LYS A 825 18.94 31.78 24.76
C LYS A 825 18.87 33.12 24.02
N ALA A 826 19.18 33.13 22.72
CA ALA A 826 19.07 34.34 21.89
C ALA A 826 17.62 34.84 21.76
N ALA A 827 16.65 33.92 21.76
CA ALA A 827 15.23 34.26 21.72
C ALA A 827 14.67 34.72 23.08
N GLY A 828 15.41 34.57 24.18
CA GLY A 828 14.97 34.95 25.53
C GLY A 828 14.04 33.93 26.19
N PHE A 829 14.02 32.68 25.71
CA PHE A 829 13.29 31.59 26.34
C PHE A 829 14.25 30.74 27.19
N PRO A 830 13.87 30.37 28.42
CA PRO A 830 14.65 29.40 29.19
C PRO A 830 14.59 28.03 28.49
N CYS A 831 15.74 27.50 28.14
CA CYS A 831 15.91 26.19 27.52
C CYS A 831 16.13 25.15 28.62
N VAL A 832 15.07 24.64 29.25
CA VAL A 832 15.21 23.48 30.13
C VAL A 832 15.34 22.24 29.27
N MET A 833 16.58 21.91 28.90
CA MET A 833 16.86 20.72 28.12
C MET A 833 16.94 19.52 29.04
N CYS A 834 16.16 18.49 28.74
CA CYS A 834 16.35 17.17 29.33
C CYS A 834 16.27 16.13 28.21
N ALA A 835 17.18 15.17 28.21
CA ALA A 835 17.35 14.32 27.03
C ALA A 835 17.71 12.90 27.42
N HIS A 836 17.04 11.93 26.79
CA HIS A 836 17.49 10.54 26.68
C HIS A 836 18.67 10.47 25.71
N ILE A 837 19.75 11.16 26.05
CA ILE A 837 20.72 11.67 25.07
C ILE A 837 21.44 10.55 24.28
N SER A 838 21.50 9.33 24.84
CA SER A 838 22.19 8.19 24.23
C SER A 838 21.57 7.60 22.99
N ASP A 839 20.26 7.79 22.75
CA ASP A 839 19.62 7.32 21.51
C ASP A 839 19.40 8.46 20.49
N GLY A 840 19.96 9.65 20.77
CA GLY A 840 19.84 10.82 19.91
C GLY A 840 18.59 11.65 20.14
N ASN A 841 17.73 11.28 21.10
CA ASN A 841 16.51 12.00 21.45
C ASN A 841 16.76 13.06 22.54
N PHE A 842 16.30 14.29 22.31
CA PHE A 842 16.34 15.35 23.33
C PHE A 842 15.07 16.18 23.35
N HIS A 843 14.72 16.65 24.55
CA HIS A 843 13.53 17.45 24.80
C HIS A 843 13.89 18.84 25.29
N CYS A 844 13.11 19.82 24.85
CA CYS A 844 13.20 21.21 25.30
C CYS A 844 11.90 21.55 26.03
N LEU A 845 11.94 21.66 27.35
CA LEU A 845 10.79 21.95 28.18
C LEU A 845 10.72 23.45 28.41
N ILE A 846 9.88 24.13 27.64
CA ILE A 846 9.92 25.59 27.59
C ILE A 846 8.71 26.14 28.31
N PRO A 847 8.89 26.76 29.49
CA PRO A 847 7.81 27.48 30.13
C PRO A 847 7.52 28.80 29.39
N TYR A 848 6.24 29.09 29.18
CA TYR A 848 5.80 30.25 28.40
C TYR A 848 4.49 30.84 28.91
N ALA A 849 4.32 32.14 28.70
CA ALA A 849 3.04 32.83 28.83
C ALA A 849 2.24 32.72 27.51
N PRO A 850 0.89 32.74 27.54
CA PRO A 850 0.06 32.57 26.34
C PRO A 850 0.42 33.52 25.18
N GLU A 851 0.78 34.77 25.46
CA GLU A 851 1.20 35.75 24.46
C GLU A 851 2.55 35.44 23.79
N GLU A 852 3.37 34.59 24.40
CA GLU A 852 4.67 34.15 23.88
C GLU A 852 4.57 32.92 22.96
N GLU A 853 3.41 32.26 22.92
CA GLU A 853 3.21 30.96 22.26
C GLU A 853 3.61 30.99 20.78
N ALA A 854 3.14 31.99 20.03
CA ALA A 854 3.44 32.10 18.60
C ALA A 854 4.95 32.25 18.31
N LYS A 855 5.67 32.93 19.21
CA LYS A 855 7.13 33.08 19.11
C LYS A 855 7.84 31.76 19.43
N LEU A 856 7.37 31.05 20.45
CA LEU A 856 7.88 29.73 20.83
C LEU A 856 7.67 28.68 19.74
N MET A 857 6.49 28.64 19.12
CA MET A 857 6.20 27.66 18.06
C MET A 857 7.11 27.85 16.83
N LYS A 858 7.41 29.10 16.45
CA LYS A 858 8.38 29.40 15.39
C LYS A 858 9.79 28.93 15.73
N LEU A 859 10.18 29.08 17.00
CA LEU A 859 11.48 28.65 17.48
C LEU A 859 11.58 27.11 17.48
N ASN A 860 10.53 26.43 17.92
CA ASN A 860 10.43 24.98 17.85
C ASN A 860 10.46 24.46 16.40
N ASP A 861 9.76 25.11 15.47
CA ASP A 861 9.82 24.79 14.04
C ASP A 861 11.27 24.86 13.50
N LYS A 862 12.06 25.84 13.96
CA LYS A 862 13.49 25.95 13.62
C LYS A 862 14.30 24.76 14.13
N VAL A 863 14.03 24.30 15.36
CA VAL A 863 14.70 23.12 15.95
C VAL A 863 14.36 21.86 15.17
N ILE A 864 13.08 21.66 14.82
CA ILE A 864 12.63 20.50 14.03
C ILE A 864 13.25 20.52 12.64
N ALA A 865 13.24 21.68 11.96
CA ALA A 865 13.86 21.82 10.66
C ALA A 865 15.37 21.50 10.68
N ARG A 866 16.08 21.92 11.75
CA ARG A 866 17.49 21.54 11.97
C ARG A 866 17.65 20.04 12.15
N ALA A 867 16.82 19.41 13.00
CA ALA A 867 16.89 17.97 13.25
C ALA A 867 16.72 17.18 11.93
N ILE A 868 15.71 17.53 11.12
CA ILE A 868 15.48 16.94 9.79
C ILE A 868 16.69 17.18 8.87
N ALA A 869 17.26 18.39 8.83
CA ALA A 869 18.43 18.69 8.02
C ALA A 869 19.69 17.88 8.43
N TYR A 870 19.75 17.44 9.68
CA TYR A 870 20.79 16.55 10.20
C TYR A 870 20.48 15.05 10.00
N GLY A 871 19.41 14.71 9.26
CA GLY A 871 18.99 13.33 9.01
C GLY A 871 18.26 12.70 10.20
N GLY A 872 17.70 13.54 11.07
CA GLY A 872 16.88 13.15 12.21
C GLY A 872 15.37 13.16 11.94
N ALA A 873 14.59 12.98 13.00
CA ALA A 873 13.13 12.92 12.98
C ALA A 873 12.49 14.08 13.76
N ALA A 874 11.30 14.50 13.30
CA ALA A 874 10.52 15.59 13.89
C ALA A 874 9.89 15.25 15.25
N SER A 875 9.84 13.97 15.60
CA SER A 875 9.34 13.42 16.85
C SER A 875 10.13 12.16 17.17
N GLY A 876 10.70 12.08 18.37
CA GLY A 876 11.44 10.91 18.84
C GLY A 876 10.51 9.87 19.43
N GLU A 877 9.56 10.30 20.26
CA GLU A 877 8.72 9.38 21.03
C GLU A 877 7.28 9.82 21.30
N HIS A 878 6.93 11.11 21.13
CA HIS A 878 5.60 11.61 21.48
C HIS A 878 4.52 11.30 20.44
N GLY A 879 4.92 10.91 19.23
CA GLY A 879 4.04 10.71 18.09
C GLY A 879 3.81 11.98 17.29
N VAL A 880 2.76 11.99 16.49
CA VAL A 880 2.40 13.07 15.56
C VAL A 880 1.15 13.81 16.01
N GLY A 881 0.11 13.06 16.42
CA GLY A 881 -1.19 13.60 16.78
C GLY A 881 -1.68 14.66 15.79
N ILE A 882 -2.05 15.83 16.29
CA ILE A 882 -2.28 17.02 15.47
C ILE A 882 -1.07 17.96 15.43
N GLY A 883 -0.19 17.89 16.44
CA GLY A 883 0.86 18.88 16.66
C GLY A 883 2.00 18.83 15.64
N LYS A 884 2.29 17.65 15.07
CA LYS A 884 3.43 17.45 14.16
C LYS A 884 3.05 17.11 12.72
N MET A 885 1.77 17.21 12.33
CA MET A 885 1.32 16.83 10.97
C MET A 885 2.10 17.56 9.87
N LYS A 886 2.33 18.88 10.05
CA LYS A 886 3.14 19.68 9.12
C LYS A 886 4.61 19.24 9.10
N HIS A 887 5.16 18.80 10.24
CA HIS A 887 6.55 18.37 10.32
C HIS A 887 6.78 17.00 9.68
N VAL A 888 5.79 16.10 9.72
CA VAL A 888 5.83 14.85 8.95
C VAL A 888 5.91 15.14 7.44
N LEU A 889 5.18 16.16 6.97
CA LEU A 889 5.31 16.64 5.60
C LEU A 889 6.71 17.20 5.31
N TRP A 890 7.32 17.93 6.24
CA TRP A 890 8.69 18.45 6.09
C TRP A 890 9.74 17.33 6.08
N GLU A 891 9.55 16.31 6.91
CA GLU A 891 10.48 15.19 7.07
C GLU A 891 10.45 14.23 5.89
N HIS A 892 9.26 13.86 5.41
CA HIS A 892 9.11 12.79 4.42
C HIS A 892 8.53 13.22 3.07
N GLY A 893 8.01 14.45 2.99
CA GLY A 893 7.39 14.96 1.77
C GLY A 893 5.95 14.46 1.52
N PRO A 894 5.29 15.03 0.51
CA PRO A 894 3.85 14.88 0.31
C PRO A 894 3.40 13.49 -0.15
N PHE A 895 4.28 12.72 -0.79
CA PHE A 895 3.96 11.36 -1.26
C PHE A 895 3.98 10.34 -0.12
N HIS A 896 4.85 10.54 0.87
CA HIS A 896 4.85 9.72 2.08
C HIS A 896 3.53 9.92 2.84
N VAL A 897 3.09 11.16 3.02
CA VAL A 897 1.80 11.46 3.66
C VAL A 897 0.62 10.89 2.85
N ASP A 898 0.69 10.92 1.51
CA ASP A 898 -0.33 10.29 0.65
C ASP A 898 -0.43 8.78 0.85
N ALA A 899 0.71 8.08 0.94
CA ALA A 899 0.75 6.65 1.18
C ALA A 899 0.08 6.28 2.52
N GLN A 900 0.38 7.04 3.59
CA GLN A 900 -0.28 6.84 4.90
C GLN A 900 -1.80 7.04 4.79
N ARG A 901 -2.24 8.08 4.06
CA ARG A 901 -3.66 8.36 3.84
C ARG A 901 -4.36 7.24 3.06
N ARG A 902 -3.71 6.65 2.05
CA ARG A 902 -4.24 5.51 1.29
C ARG A 902 -4.39 4.26 2.15
N ILE A 903 -3.39 3.95 2.97
CA ILE A 903 -3.46 2.84 3.95
C ILE A 903 -4.66 3.02 4.88
N LYS A 904 -4.80 4.22 5.45
CA LYS A 904 -5.90 4.58 6.33
C LYS A 904 -7.27 4.38 5.66
N ARG A 905 -7.45 4.85 4.42
CA ARG A 905 -8.71 4.69 3.69
C ARG A 905 -8.99 3.23 3.32
N ALA A 906 -7.96 2.44 3.03
CA ALA A 906 -8.13 1.02 2.74
C ALA A 906 -8.62 0.23 3.96
N LEU A 907 -8.13 0.57 5.16
CA LEU A 907 -8.49 -0.13 6.40
C LEU A 907 -9.73 0.46 7.08
N ASP A 908 -9.93 1.77 6.96
CA ASP A 908 -11.04 2.54 7.51
C ASP A 908 -11.72 3.40 6.43
N PRO A 909 -12.49 2.78 5.52
CA PRO A 909 -13.13 3.50 4.40
C PRO A 909 -14.18 4.52 4.85
N ARG A 910 -14.63 4.47 6.11
CA ARG A 910 -15.56 5.45 6.70
C ARG A 910 -14.84 6.56 7.48
N MET A 911 -13.51 6.50 7.58
CA MET A 911 -12.64 7.40 8.35
C MET A 911 -13.18 7.70 9.75
N ILE A 912 -13.71 6.69 10.45
CA ILE A 912 -14.25 6.87 11.80
C ILE A 912 -13.18 6.77 12.89
N MET A 913 -12.08 6.07 12.66
CA MET A 913 -11.05 5.83 13.67
C MET A 913 -10.11 7.02 13.80
N ASN A 914 -10.16 7.71 14.92
CA ASN A 914 -9.35 8.87 15.28
C ASN A 914 -9.11 9.87 14.14
N PRO A 915 -10.18 10.46 13.56
CA PRO A 915 -10.07 11.32 12.39
C PRO A 915 -9.29 12.61 12.68
N GLY A 916 -8.61 13.11 11.64
CA GLY A 916 -7.87 14.39 11.68
C GLY A 916 -6.51 14.34 12.39
N LYS A 917 -5.98 13.16 12.73
CA LYS A 917 -4.67 12.97 13.37
C LYS A 917 -3.69 12.34 12.38
N ILE A 918 -2.40 12.59 12.57
CA ILE A 918 -1.26 12.21 11.73
C ILE A 918 -1.24 12.95 10.38
N PHE A 919 -2.36 13.00 9.69
CA PHE A 919 -2.57 13.76 8.45
C PHE A 919 -4.03 14.21 8.32
N ALA A 920 -4.25 15.26 7.55
CA ALA A 920 -5.59 15.74 7.26
C ALA A 920 -6.31 14.74 6.34
N ALA A 921 -7.63 14.61 6.53
CA ALA A 921 -8.45 13.72 5.71
C ALA A 921 -8.32 14.07 4.22
N GLU A 922 -8.29 15.36 3.91
CA GLU A 922 -8.02 15.92 2.59
C GLU A 922 -6.65 16.64 2.56
N PRO A 923 -5.95 16.66 1.41
CA PRO A 923 -4.69 17.38 1.27
C PRO A 923 -4.87 18.87 1.54
N THR A 924 -4.11 19.38 2.50
CA THR A 924 -4.00 20.80 2.86
C THR A 924 -3.31 21.60 1.76
N GLU A 925 -3.46 22.93 1.78
CA GLU A 925 -2.77 23.80 0.81
C GLU A 925 -1.24 23.69 0.92
N GLU A 926 -0.71 23.46 2.14
CA GLU A 926 0.72 23.23 2.35
C GLU A 926 1.19 21.94 1.68
N GLU A 927 0.42 20.85 1.78
CA GLU A 927 0.68 19.59 1.09
C GLU A 927 0.61 19.76 -0.43
N ARG A 928 -0.42 20.45 -0.95
CA ARG A 928 -0.55 20.73 -2.39
C ARG A 928 0.61 21.59 -2.90
N ALA A 929 1.01 22.61 -2.14
CA ALA A 929 2.17 23.44 -2.47
C ALA A 929 3.47 22.63 -2.43
N ALA A 930 3.64 21.72 -1.48
CA ALA A 930 4.78 20.81 -1.42
C ALA A 930 4.81 19.86 -2.63
N ARG A 931 3.66 19.33 -3.06
CA ARG A 931 3.54 18.53 -4.30
C ARG A 931 4.00 19.31 -5.52
N ARG A 932 3.49 20.53 -5.70
CA ARG A 932 3.90 21.42 -6.81
C ARG A 932 5.40 21.69 -6.81
N ARG A 933 6.01 21.99 -5.65
CA ARG A 933 7.47 22.17 -5.54
C ARG A 933 8.24 20.90 -5.90
N HIS A 934 7.76 19.74 -5.48
CA HIS A 934 8.41 18.45 -5.76
C HIS A 934 8.36 18.07 -7.24
N MET A 935 7.36 18.53 -7.99
CA MET A 935 7.19 18.25 -9.42
C MET A 935 7.98 19.19 -10.34
N VAL A 936 8.26 20.42 -9.89
CA VAL A 936 9.00 21.43 -10.67
C VAL A 936 10.52 21.31 -10.47
N GLY A 937 10.98 20.76 -9.35
CA GLY A 937 12.39 20.49 -9.09
C GLY A 937 12.81 19.12 -9.62
N GLY A 938 13.54 19.09 -10.74
CA GLY A 938 14.17 17.86 -11.23
C GLY A 938 15.01 17.20 -10.14
N GLY A 939 14.64 15.95 -9.78
CA GLY A 939 15.51 15.03 -9.07
C GLY A 939 16.06 15.51 -7.72
N THR A 940 15.21 15.56 -6.69
CA THR A 940 15.64 15.05 -5.38
C THR A 940 14.55 14.12 -4.89
N GLY A 941 14.76 12.81 -5.09
CA GLY A 941 14.01 11.83 -4.33
C GLY A 941 14.07 12.17 -2.84
N SER A 942 13.03 11.80 -2.11
CA SER A 942 13.05 11.68 -0.65
C SER A 942 14.46 11.24 -0.21
N LYS A 943 15.21 12.11 0.46
CA LYS A 943 16.50 11.75 1.07
C LYS A 943 16.24 10.92 2.32
N LEU A 944 15.66 9.74 2.12
CA LEU A 944 15.63 8.64 3.08
C LEU A 944 16.42 7.49 2.51
#